data_AF-A0A176U244-F1
#
_entry.id   AF-A0A176U244-F1
#
_cell.length_a   1.000
_cell.length_b   1.000
_cell.length_c   1.000
_cell.angle_alpha   90.00
_cell.angle_beta   90.00
_cell.angle_gamma   90.00
#
_symmetry.space_group_name_H-M   'P 1'
#
loop_
_entity.id
_entity.type
_entity.pdbx_description
1 polymer ?
#
loop_
_entity_poly.entity_id
_entity_poly.type
_entity_poly.pdbx_seq_one_letter_code
_entity_poly.pdbx_strand_id
1 'polypeptide(L)'
;MSTSIVKCRTQAQITPLGIDCETPMFSWQMAASQAGAKQSAYRIIVSKDKTMTPIIWDSNIVKSYIQHTALTADCTKLEPSTRYYWKVFVWDEENMIHESEVTWFETGLMGKDTSVWNNAQWIGSPKQTTNTACLYSYQMNVDFKTDIGNKAGIVLSARNKDNYVLFDVDMDNRTLMIYEYCDNAWDGSTKEGHLPTVTILGSKVGYVISKEAVSEGLEHDWNTISITVDNRELSVSINNVTVIQKEADLMPNAGFFVPRRGCLFSIGFKQLGSTAYYDNLVISDPKTNTVFQNESFSDESGIFSVLGSCKDGILTVKNQFELACPVPAINLLGTFHANPSKKIASARLYATARGSYRVKVNGIDADGSFFAPGFTDYRLRIFYQTYDVTNLLHDGENQLLAIVGKGYYNGYCGYSGPMKYGEQNSFMGRMIVTYTDGSKDELVTDDSWLFTDKGAVVDSDYLDGENYDARLLPKDLSHIDNNDKRWKTCGILPWPSKPVPTNGTFTNPVKFELTAQEGPSAVIERVLTPVSMQEIPTGHFVYDLGQNMVGTVRLRLKGERGLSIKLRYGEMSYANGEIYIKNIRSAANTDTYTFSGDPNGETFVPSFTSHGFRYVEITGNGCELSDISCVTSLEGLVLCNTPDTTGSFSCSDPLVNQLQSNIQWGQRGNSLLVYTDCPQRNERMGWTGDAQVFAPTAAFNMDVQSFMNKWLLDVRDGQLMYNRQGAVPDTAPLGGDNRPAGCAGWADASVIVPWEMYLAYGDTRVLEENYECMARWIAYQSLDSRQNCGLRTVDGVQRHDQSDLSSKPFIQVQQSRGDHLTFDESTPFILTATAYAAYVADLMARIARILGKTDDAALYQKRFEDIRTAFREAWVQPDGSLAYWGEMSKGTPQADGTIINQTRYCENAGSTHHPSQTAYALAIDFNLMPEETMEQTTHYFVESIHRRDNHLSVGFLGISHLLPALTKCGQNELAFTLLEQKGNPGWLYSVINGATTIWERWNSYIAETGTFGDVSMNSFNHYAYGSIGQWLYRTVLGIQTGENIDEAGYHKIFLTPSWGGTLTYAKGEQETPFGKIASSWEKKENSVVYHCEIPANTTAHLSLPASGHNSVQILEGAAIADASVSGVAGFELVSGRYTFKIC
;
A
#
# COMPACT_ATOMS: atom_id res chain seq x y z
N MET A 1 -28.53 -29.49 -23.21
CA MET A 1 -27.77 -28.25 -22.95
C MET A 1 -27.00 -28.46 -21.64
N SER A 2 -25.92 -27.73 -21.39
CA SER A 2 -25.05 -27.98 -20.23
C SER A 2 -25.05 -26.79 -19.29
N THR A 3 -25.42 -27.04 -18.04
CA THR A 3 -25.24 -26.13 -16.90
C THR A 3 -24.26 -26.78 -15.94
N SER A 4 -23.34 -26.00 -15.36
CA SER A 4 -22.37 -26.46 -14.37
C SER A 4 -22.12 -25.39 -13.31
N ILE A 5 -21.82 -25.83 -12.09
CA ILE A 5 -21.50 -24.93 -10.98
C ILE A 5 -20.00 -24.75 -10.89
N VAL A 6 -19.56 -23.48 -10.89
CA VAL A 6 -18.14 -23.10 -10.97
C VAL A 6 -17.80 -22.03 -9.93
N LYS A 7 -16.49 -21.78 -9.74
CA LYS A 7 -15.93 -20.77 -8.82
C LYS A 7 -16.55 -20.77 -7.40
N CYS A 8 -16.75 -21.96 -6.83
CA CYS A 8 -17.17 -22.10 -5.44
C CYS A 8 -16.13 -21.48 -4.49
N ARG A 9 -16.52 -20.46 -3.73
CA ARG A 9 -15.66 -19.65 -2.85
C ARG A 9 -16.16 -19.69 -1.41
N THR A 10 -15.25 -19.53 -0.46
CA THR A 10 -15.55 -19.32 0.96
C THR A 10 -14.89 -18.02 1.42
N GLN A 11 -15.65 -17.11 2.04
CA GLN A 11 -15.22 -15.73 2.33
C GLN A 11 -14.52 -15.04 1.15
N ALA A 12 -15.17 -15.10 -0.02
CA ALA A 12 -14.67 -14.62 -1.32
C ALA A 12 -13.38 -15.27 -1.86
N GLN A 13 -12.77 -16.23 -1.14
CA GLN A 13 -11.52 -16.89 -1.52
C GLN A 13 -11.75 -18.33 -2.01
N ILE A 14 -10.83 -18.83 -2.84
CA ILE A 14 -10.82 -20.24 -3.27
C ILE A 14 -10.06 -21.05 -2.22
N THR A 15 -10.74 -22.02 -1.61
CA THR A 15 -10.18 -22.94 -0.61
C THR A 15 -9.31 -22.28 0.49
N PRO A 16 -9.85 -21.31 1.25
CA PRO A 16 -9.07 -20.56 2.22
C PRO A 16 -8.59 -21.44 3.39
N LEU A 17 -7.35 -21.19 3.82
CA LEU A 17 -6.67 -21.90 4.90
C LEU A 17 -6.47 -20.96 6.09
N GLY A 18 -7.01 -21.33 7.25
CA GLY A 18 -6.79 -20.64 8.52
C GLY A 18 -7.76 -19.50 8.81
N ILE A 19 -9.03 -19.61 8.42
CA ILE A 19 -10.04 -18.55 8.70
C ILE A 19 -10.62 -18.64 10.12
N ASP A 20 -10.77 -17.50 10.79
CA ASP A 20 -11.37 -17.43 12.14
C ASP A 20 -12.87 -17.08 12.15
N CYS A 21 -13.51 -16.99 10.98
CA CYS A 21 -14.94 -16.68 10.90
C CYS A 21 -15.80 -17.88 11.36
N GLU A 22 -16.65 -17.67 12.37
CA GLU A 22 -17.58 -18.70 12.86
C GLU A 22 -18.74 -18.99 11.90
N THR A 23 -19.10 -18.03 11.03
CA THR A 23 -20.20 -18.12 10.04
C THR A 23 -19.69 -17.83 8.62
N PRO A 24 -18.84 -18.71 8.03
CA PRO A 24 -18.26 -18.50 6.71
C PRO A 24 -19.33 -18.31 5.62
N MET A 25 -19.14 -17.29 4.78
CA MET A 25 -19.94 -17.06 3.58
C MET A 25 -19.50 -18.01 2.45
N PHE A 26 -20.44 -18.75 1.87
CA PHE A 26 -20.26 -19.53 0.65
C PHE A 26 -20.81 -18.76 -0.55
N SER A 27 -20.15 -18.83 -1.71
CA SER A 27 -20.70 -18.35 -2.98
C SER A 27 -20.30 -19.24 -4.16
N TRP A 28 -21.06 -19.19 -5.25
CA TRP A 28 -20.86 -19.98 -6.46
C TRP A 28 -21.35 -19.25 -7.71
N GLN A 29 -20.89 -19.66 -8.89
CA GLN A 29 -21.37 -19.19 -10.19
C GLN A 29 -22.07 -20.32 -10.96
N MET A 30 -22.93 -19.96 -11.90
CA MET A 30 -23.50 -20.88 -12.90
C MET A 30 -22.90 -20.60 -14.27
N ALA A 31 -22.28 -21.60 -14.89
CA ALA A 31 -21.94 -21.57 -16.31
C ALA A 31 -22.99 -22.37 -17.08
N ALA A 32 -23.69 -21.75 -18.04
CA ALA A 32 -24.75 -22.40 -18.81
C ALA A 32 -24.64 -22.08 -20.31
N SER A 33 -24.94 -23.07 -21.16
CA SER A 33 -25.00 -22.90 -22.62
C SER A 33 -26.37 -22.43 -23.14
N GLN A 34 -27.37 -22.34 -22.27
CA GLN A 34 -28.78 -22.09 -22.59
C GLN A 34 -29.15 -20.66 -22.20
N ALA A 35 -29.79 -19.93 -23.12
CA ALA A 35 -30.32 -18.61 -22.83
C ALA A 35 -31.52 -18.71 -21.86
N GLY A 36 -31.59 -17.82 -20.89
CA GLY A 36 -32.62 -17.82 -19.84
C GLY A 36 -32.36 -18.76 -18.66
N ALA A 37 -31.22 -19.48 -18.64
CA ALA A 37 -30.83 -20.35 -17.53
C ALA A 37 -30.72 -19.57 -16.21
N LYS A 38 -31.34 -20.10 -15.14
CA LYS A 38 -31.45 -19.46 -13.82
C LYS A 38 -31.58 -20.48 -12.68
N GLN A 39 -31.26 -20.06 -11.46
CA GLN A 39 -31.46 -20.84 -10.24
C GLN A 39 -32.89 -20.66 -9.72
N SER A 40 -33.53 -21.77 -9.33
CA SER A 40 -34.82 -21.77 -8.63
C SER A 40 -34.70 -22.13 -7.14
N ALA A 41 -33.70 -22.95 -6.79
CA ALA A 41 -33.35 -23.30 -5.42
C ALA A 41 -31.89 -23.75 -5.31
N TYR A 42 -31.35 -23.75 -4.08
CA TYR A 42 -30.06 -24.37 -3.76
C TYR A 42 -30.14 -25.25 -2.50
N ARG A 43 -29.13 -26.09 -2.30
CA ARG A 43 -28.82 -26.78 -1.04
C ARG A 43 -27.32 -26.90 -0.88
N ILE A 44 -26.78 -26.48 0.26
CA ILE A 44 -25.38 -26.72 0.64
C ILE A 44 -25.32 -27.79 1.72
N ILE A 45 -24.34 -28.68 1.60
CA ILE A 45 -23.96 -29.61 2.66
C ILE A 45 -22.50 -29.40 3.05
N VAL A 46 -22.20 -29.51 4.34
CA VAL A 46 -20.84 -29.40 4.91
C VAL A 46 -20.52 -30.68 5.69
N SER A 47 -19.26 -31.13 5.63
CA SER A 47 -18.73 -32.29 6.37
C SER A 47 -17.30 -32.04 6.82
N LYS A 48 -16.79 -32.83 7.78
CA LYS A 48 -15.35 -32.91 8.08
C LYS A 48 -14.61 -33.93 7.20
N ASP A 49 -15.34 -34.75 6.45
CA ASP A 49 -14.78 -35.78 5.57
C ASP A 49 -15.04 -35.43 4.10
N LYS A 50 -14.06 -35.68 3.22
CA LYS A 50 -14.16 -35.39 1.78
C LYS A 50 -15.21 -36.26 1.06
N THR A 51 -15.60 -37.39 1.65
CA THR A 51 -16.74 -38.22 1.22
C THR A 51 -18.11 -37.61 1.55
N MET A 52 -18.14 -36.41 2.15
CA MET A 52 -19.35 -35.68 2.56
C MET A 52 -20.22 -36.41 3.58
N THR A 53 -19.65 -37.38 4.31
CA THR A 53 -20.34 -38.20 5.31
C THR A 53 -19.51 -38.31 6.59
N PRO A 54 -20.07 -38.01 7.79
CA PRO A 54 -21.42 -37.50 8.04
C PRO A 54 -21.57 -36.04 7.61
N ILE A 55 -22.78 -35.65 7.24
CA ILE A 55 -23.14 -34.24 7.05
C ILE A 55 -23.24 -33.60 8.44
N ILE A 56 -22.52 -32.49 8.66
CA ILE A 56 -22.54 -31.74 9.94
C ILE A 56 -23.42 -30.49 9.88
N TRP A 57 -23.72 -30.02 8.67
CA TRP A 57 -24.68 -28.95 8.38
C TRP A 57 -25.26 -29.12 6.98
N ASP A 58 -26.53 -28.79 6.85
CA ASP A 58 -27.33 -28.89 5.65
C ASP A 58 -28.26 -27.67 5.61
N SER A 59 -28.17 -26.84 4.58
CA SER A 59 -29.05 -25.67 4.44
C SER A 59 -30.52 -26.05 4.23
N ASN A 60 -30.82 -27.34 4.01
CA ASN A 60 -32.02 -27.83 3.34
C ASN A 60 -32.15 -27.24 1.92
N ILE A 61 -33.24 -27.56 1.21
CA ILE A 61 -33.54 -26.95 -0.08
C ILE A 61 -34.12 -25.56 0.15
N VAL A 62 -33.33 -24.54 -0.14
CA VAL A 62 -33.69 -23.12 -0.02
C VAL A 62 -34.17 -22.62 -1.39
N LYS A 63 -35.43 -22.22 -1.49
CA LYS A 63 -35.98 -21.58 -2.71
C LYS A 63 -35.48 -20.14 -2.79
N SER A 64 -34.40 -19.93 -3.54
CA SER A 64 -33.78 -18.62 -3.73
C SER A 64 -32.95 -18.59 -5.00
N TYR A 65 -32.93 -17.44 -5.67
CA TYR A 65 -32.03 -17.13 -6.78
C TYR A 65 -30.63 -16.68 -6.32
N ILE A 66 -30.45 -16.35 -5.03
CA ILE A 66 -29.20 -15.83 -4.48
C ILE A 66 -28.13 -16.93 -4.54
N GLN A 67 -26.95 -16.60 -5.09
CA GLN A 67 -25.82 -17.51 -5.26
C GLN A 67 -24.74 -17.38 -4.17
N HIS A 68 -25.15 -16.89 -3.00
CA HIS A 68 -24.34 -16.84 -1.79
C HIS A 68 -25.20 -17.14 -0.57
N THR A 69 -24.59 -17.68 0.49
CA THR A 69 -25.25 -17.91 1.79
C THR A 69 -24.21 -18.15 2.89
N ALA A 70 -24.51 -17.70 4.11
CA ALA A 70 -23.63 -17.92 5.25
C ALA A 70 -23.95 -19.25 5.93
N LEU A 71 -22.91 -19.91 6.45
CA LEU A 71 -23.08 -21.01 7.41
C LEU A 71 -23.81 -20.47 8.65
N THR A 72 -24.95 -21.07 8.98
CA THR A 72 -25.84 -20.63 10.05
C THR A 72 -25.48 -21.23 11.42
N ALA A 73 -25.86 -20.55 12.50
CA ALA A 73 -25.49 -20.88 13.87
C ALA A 73 -26.13 -22.18 14.43
N ASP A 74 -27.00 -22.85 13.67
CA ASP A 74 -27.53 -24.19 13.94
C ASP A 74 -26.59 -25.32 13.48
N CYS A 75 -25.52 -25.00 12.74
CA CYS A 75 -24.38 -25.89 12.54
C CYS A 75 -23.76 -26.27 13.89
N THR A 76 -23.18 -27.48 13.97
CA THR A 76 -22.25 -27.79 15.06
C THR A 76 -21.10 -26.77 15.04
N LYS A 77 -20.85 -26.07 16.16
CA LYS A 77 -19.86 -24.98 16.23
C LYS A 77 -18.54 -25.42 15.58
N LEU A 78 -18.04 -24.60 14.65
CA LEU A 78 -16.77 -24.85 13.99
C LEU A 78 -15.63 -24.95 15.02
N GLU A 79 -14.80 -25.97 14.87
CA GLU A 79 -13.65 -26.27 15.72
C GLU A 79 -12.41 -25.58 15.16
N PRO A 80 -11.45 -25.15 16.01
CA PRO A 80 -10.15 -24.67 15.56
C PRO A 80 -9.39 -25.71 14.74
N SER A 81 -8.50 -25.25 13.86
CA SER A 81 -7.53 -26.08 13.13
C SER A 81 -8.15 -27.29 12.42
N THR A 82 -9.34 -27.10 11.83
CA THR A 82 -10.18 -28.17 11.28
C THR A 82 -10.58 -27.86 9.84
N ARG A 83 -10.35 -28.83 8.95
CA ARG A 83 -10.77 -28.74 7.54
C ARG A 83 -12.22 -29.18 7.39
N TYR A 84 -12.99 -28.38 6.67
CA TYR A 84 -14.39 -28.61 6.34
C TYR A 84 -14.54 -28.69 4.83
N TYR A 85 -15.16 -29.76 4.36
CA TYR A 85 -15.51 -29.96 2.96
C TYR A 85 -16.95 -29.53 2.73
N TRP A 86 -17.23 -28.90 1.58
CA TRP A 86 -18.57 -28.49 1.21
C TRP A 86 -18.86 -28.67 -0.28
N LYS A 87 -20.16 -28.81 -0.58
CA LYS A 87 -20.69 -28.99 -1.93
C LYS A 87 -22.03 -28.28 -2.02
N VAL A 88 -22.32 -27.65 -3.16
CA VAL A 88 -23.63 -27.05 -3.44
C VAL A 88 -24.37 -27.83 -4.54
N PHE A 89 -25.67 -28.00 -4.33
CA PHE A 89 -26.64 -28.47 -5.30
C PHE A 89 -27.53 -27.29 -5.71
N VAL A 90 -27.81 -27.16 -7.00
CA VAL A 90 -28.57 -26.08 -7.60
C VAL A 90 -29.68 -26.69 -8.44
N TRP A 91 -30.92 -26.24 -8.24
CA TRP A 91 -32.05 -26.53 -9.11
C TRP A 91 -32.20 -25.40 -10.11
N ASP A 92 -32.30 -25.74 -11.40
CA ASP A 92 -32.56 -24.75 -12.46
C ASP A 92 -34.06 -24.47 -12.66
N GLU A 93 -34.40 -23.74 -13.72
CA GLU A 93 -35.80 -23.45 -14.10
C GLU A 93 -36.63 -24.66 -14.53
N GLU A 94 -35.98 -25.75 -14.96
CA GLU A 94 -36.64 -27.02 -15.33
C GLU A 94 -36.75 -27.97 -14.11
N ASN A 95 -36.23 -27.55 -12.95
CA ASN A 95 -36.03 -28.35 -11.72
C ASN A 95 -34.99 -29.47 -11.87
N MET A 96 -34.10 -29.38 -12.86
CA MET A 96 -32.95 -30.27 -12.98
C MET A 96 -31.88 -29.91 -11.94
N ILE A 97 -31.21 -30.92 -11.40
CA ILE A 97 -30.21 -30.74 -10.33
C ILE A 97 -28.82 -30.72 -10.93
N HIS A 98 -28.07 -29.65 -10.64
CA HIS A 98 -26.66 -29.49 -10.95
C HIS A 98 -25.88 -29.45 -9.64
N GLU A 99 -24.69 -30.04 -9.62
CA GLU A 99 -23.86 -30.11 -8.41
C GLU A 99 -22.44 -29.58 -8.67
N SER A 100 -21.85 -28.94 -7.66
CA SER A 100 -20.44 -28.51 -7.71
C SER A 100 -19.49 -29.69 -7.51
N GLU A 101 -18.20 -29.49 -7.79
CA GLU A 101 -17.18 -30.35 -7.18
C GLU A 101 -17.14 -30.17 -5.66
N VAL A 102 -16.57 -31.15 -4.94
CA VAL A 102 -16.32 -31.02 -3.49
C VAL A 102 -15.13 -30.10 -3.26
N THR A 103 -15.39 -28.95 -2.66
CA THR A 103 -14.39 -27.96 -2.26
C THR A 103 -14.24 -27.96 -0.72
N TRP A 104 -13.40 -27.09 -0.17
CA TRP A 104 -13.12 -27.03 1.27
C TRP A 104 -12.78 -25.62 1.76
N PHE A 105 -12.82 -25.43 3.08
CA PHE A 105 -12.13 -24.37 3.80
C PHE A 105 -11.52 -24.96 5.07
N GLU A 106 -10.58 -24.28 5.70
CA GLU A 106 -9.97 -24.75 6.95
C GLU A 106 -9.89 -23.62 7.97
N THR A 107 -10.28 -23.91 9.21
CA THR A 107 -10.33 -22.91 10.29
C THR A 107 -8.96 -22.63 10.88
N GLY A 108 -8.78 -21.40 11.37
CA GLY A 108 -7.60 -20.97 12.11
C GLY A 108 -7.59 -21.46 13.55
N LEU A 109 -6.89 -20.75 14.43
CA LEU A 109 -6.85 -21.00 15.88
C LEU A 109 -8.18 -20.64 16.59
N MET A 110 -9.09 -19.91 15.93
CA MET A 110 -10.44 -19.56 16.38
C MET A 110 -10.50 -18.97 17.80
N GLY A 111 -9.73 -17.91 18.02
CA GLY A 111 -9.77 -17.11 19.24
C GLY A 111 -8.75 -15.98 19.20
N LYS A 112 -8.89 -15.01 20.10
CA LYS A 112 -8.18 -13.72 20.02
C LYS A 112 -7.12 -13.48 21.10
N ASP A 113 -6.97 -14.39 22.04
CA ASP A 113 -6.08 -14.27 23.20
C ASP A 113 -5.07 -15.44 23.31
N THR A 114 -4.24 -15.41 24.35
CA THR A 114 -3.15 -16.37 24.58
C THR A 114 -3.61 -17.83 24.67
N SER A 115 -4.88 -18.11 24.98
CA SER A 115 -5.36 -19.48 25.20
C SER A 115 -5.29 -20.35 23.94
N VAL A 116 -5.56 -19.78 22.76
CA VAL A 116 -5.50 -20.51 21.48
C VAL A 116 -4.08 -20.70 20.95
N TRP A 117 -3.08 -20.13 21.62
CA TRP A 117 -1.66 -20.27 21.28
C TRP A 117 -0.93 -21.33 22.10
N ASN A 118 -1.62 -22.07 22.98
CA ASN A 118 -1.04 -23.13 23.82
C ASN A 118 0.23 -22.71 24.57
N ASN A 119 0.21 -21.51 25.16
CA ASN A 119 1.33 -20.87 25.86
C ASN A 119 2.53 -20.48 24.99
N ALA A 120 2.42 -20.49 23.65
CA ALA A 120 3.44 -19.90 22.79
C ALA A 120 3.75 -18.45 23.21
N GLN A 121 5.03 -18.14 23.24
CA GLN A 121 5.60 -16.90 23.74
C GLN A 121 6.13 -16.06 22.59
N TRP A 122 6.15 -14.74 22.77
CA TRP A 122 6.86 -13.86 21.86
C TRP A 122 8.36 -14.00 22.08
N ILE A 123 9.06 -14.53 21.09
CA ILE A 123 10.52 -14.76 21.14
C ILE A 123 11.26 -13.75 20.25
N GLY A 124 12.45 -13.33 20.67
CA GLY A 124 13.24 -12.34 19.94
C GLY A 124 14.65 -12.17 20.50
N SER A 125 15.17 -10.95 20.43
CA SER A 125 16.49 -10.62 21.00
C SER A 125 16.51 -10.81 22.53
N PRO A 126 17.52 -11.48 23.10
CA PRO A 126 17.75 -11.54 24.55
C PRO A 126 18.36 -10.23 25.10
N LYS A 127 18.73 -9.28 24.23
CA LYS A 127 19.24 -7.94 24.58
C LYS A 127 18.20 -6.88 24.24
N GLN A 128 18.21 -5.76 24.96
CA GLN A 128 17.42 -4.60 24.58
C GLN A 128 17.96 -4.00 23.27
N THR A 129 17.09 -3.86 22.27
CA THR A 129 17.42 -3.27 20.97
C THR A 129 16.59 -2.02 20.69
N THR A 130 17.09 -1.15 19.79
CA THR A 130 16.40 0.03 19.27
C THR A 130 16.75 0.25 17.80
N ASN A 131 15.87 0.86 17.00
CA ASN A 131 16.16 1.08 15.58
C ASN A 131 17.22 2.20 15.41
N THR A 132 18.41 1.83 14.93
CA THR A 132 19.53 2.78 14.75
C THR A 132 19.25 3.88 13.72
N ALA A 133 18.24 3.70 12.86
CA ALA A 133 17.78 4.69 11.88
C ALA A 133 17.01 5.88 12.51
N CYS A 134 16.74 5.86 13.82
CA CYS A 134 16.21 7.00 14.58
C CYS A 134 16.99 7.31 15.86
N LEU A 135 18.14 6.68 16.07
CA LEU A 135 18.98 6.96 17.21
C LEU A 135 19.83 8.21 16.93
N TYR A 136 19.30 9.37 17.33
CA TYR A 136 19.99 10.68 17.26
C TYR A 136 20.79 11.00 18.54
N SER A 137 20.75 10.15 19.57
CA SER A 137 21.56 10.28 20.79
C SER A 137 22.24 8.96 21.06
N TYR A 138 23.56 8.90 20.90
CA TYR A 138 24.37 7.69 21.10
C TYR A 138 25.81 8.03 21.48
N GLN A 139 26.47 7.10 22.14
CA GLN A 139 27.90 7.08 22.37
C GLN A 139 28.47 5.77 21.83
N MET A 140 29.56 5.86 21.08
CA MET A 140 30.40 4.74 20.67
C MET A 140 31.75 4.88 21.36
N ASN A 141 32.16 3.87 22.11
CA ASN A 141 33.51 3.72 22.65
C ASN A 141 34.16 2.54 21.93
N VAL A 142 35.42 2.66 21.53
CA VAL A 142 36.20 1.55 20.96
C VAL A 142 37.68 1.77 21.26
N ASP A 143 38.37 0.70 21.63
CA ASP A 143 39.82 0.70 21.72
C ASP A 143 40.42 0.43 20.34
N PHE A 144 41.45 1.18 19.97
CA PHE A 144 42.13 1.05 18.69
C PHE A 144 43.65 1.09 18.86
N LYS A 145 44.34 0.51 17.88
CA LYS A 145 45.78 0.54 17.74
C LYS A 145 46.17 0.52 16.26
N THR A 146 47.24 1.21 15.91
CA THR A 146 47.79 1.24 14.54
C THR A 146 49.29 0.97 14.56
N ASP A 147 49.82 0.43 13.46
CA ASP A 147 51.26 0.43 13.21
C ASP A 147 51.73 1.82 12.72
N ILE A 148 53.02 2.13 12.82
CA ILE A 148 53.61 3.39 12.32
C ILE A 148 53.31 3.54 10.81
N GLY A 149 52.79 4.70 10.40
CA GLY A 149 52.33 4.99 9.04
C GLY A 149 50.88 4.57 8.75
N ASN A 150 50.18 3.92 9.70
CA ASN A 150 48.77 3.54 9.56
C ASN A 150 47.85 4.38 10.44
N LYS A 151 46.62 4.56 9.97
CA LYS A 151 45.54 5.30 10.64
C LYS A 151 44.46 4.37 11.18
N ALA A 152 43.64 4.84 12.12
CA ALA A 152 42.43 4.14 12.57
C ALA A 152 41.19 4.83 11.99
N GLY A 153 40.53 4.18 11.02
CA GLY A 153 39.26 4.63 10.46
C GLY A 153 38.07 3.98 11.18
N ILE A 154 37.26 4.79 11.87
CA ILE A 154 35.99 4.38 12.50
C ILE A 154 34.83 5.00 11.71
N VAL A 155 33.82 4.19 11.36
CA VAL A 155 32.70 4.59 10.50
C VAL A 155 31.38 4.58 11.27
N LEU A 156 30.59 5.65 11.12
CA LEU A 156 29.25 5.83 11.70
C LEU A 156 28.28 6.42 10.66
N SER A 157 26.98 6.39 10.97
CA SER A 157 25.91 6.94 10.12
C SER A 157 25.88 6.33 8.71
N ALA A 158 26.36 5.10 8.58
CA ALA A 158 26.51 4.45 7.29
C ALA A 158 25.21 3.80 6.84
N ARG A 159 24.69 4.24 5.68
CA ARG A 159 23.58 3.58 4.99
C ARG A 159 24.08 2.40 4.15
N ASN A 160 25.20 2.61 3.47
CA ASN A 160 25.93 1.66 2.64
C ASN A 160 27.41 2.12 2.55
N LYS A 161 28.26 1.42 1.78
CA LYS A 161 29.70 1.70 1.70
C LYS A 161 30.05 2.93 0.85
N ASP A 162 29.06 3.69 0.37
CA ASP A 162 29.25 4.97 -0.34
C ASP A 162 28.63 6.17 0.38
N ASN A 163 27.84 5.94 1.43
CA ASN A 163 27.11 6.96 2.19
C ASN A 163 27.35 6.79 3.70
N TYR A 164 28.37 7.46 4.24
CA TYR A 164 28.83 7.28 5.63
C TYR A 164 29.67 8.46 6.15
N VAL A 165 29.83 8.54 7.47
CA VAL A 165 30.77 9.45 8.15
C VAL A 165 31.97 8.66 8.65
N LEU A 166 33.19 9.10 8.30
CA LEU A 166 34.46 8.50 8.70
C LEU A 166 35.21 9.41 9.68
N PHE A 167 35.58 8.84 10.82
CA PHE A 167 36.53 9.39 11.78
C PHE A 167 37.89 8.74 11.50
N ASP A 168 38.81 9.51 10.93
CA ASP A 168 40.15 9.06 10.53
C ASP A 168 41.17 9.58 11.53
N VAL A 169 41.69 8.68 12.39
CA VAL A 169 42.64 8.99 13.46
C VAL A 169 44.06 8.72 12.98
N ASP A 170 44.88 9.76 12.90
CA ASP A 170 46.28 9.72 12.51
C ASP A 170 47.16 9.97 13.75
N MET A 171 47.76 8.90 14.27
CA MET A 171 48.57 8.94 15.49
C MET A 171 50.00 9.43 15.25
N ASP A 172 50.54 9.29 14.03
CA ASP A 172 51.85 9.83 13.64
C ASP A 172 51.81 11.37 13.65
N ASN A 173 50.77 11.96 13.06
CA ASN A 173 50.57 13.41 12.98
C ASN A 173 49.75 13.98 14.16
N ARG A 174 49.20 13.11 15.02
CA ARG A 174 48.32 13.46 16.14
C ARG A 174 47.12 14.31 15.69
N THR A 175 46.40 13.85 14.67
CA THR A 175 45.20 14.50 14.15
C THR A 175 44.00 13.57 14.06
N LEU A 176 42.81 14.14 14.28
CA LEU A 176 41.53 13.54 13.96
C LEU A 176 40.92 14.31 12.79
N MET A 177 40.65 13.61 11.69
CA MET A 177 39.90 14.13 10.55
C MET A 177 38.50 13.51 10.53
N ILE A 178 37.50 14.29 10.13
CA ILE A 178 36.13 13.80 9.92
C ILE A 178 35.76 14.04 8.45
N TYR A 179 35.30 12.98 7.78
CA TYR A 179 34.90 13.01 6.39
C TYR A 179 33.46 12.51 6.24
N GLU A 180 32.64 13.24 5.49
CA GLU A 180 31.39 12.73 4.92
C GLU A 180 31.70 12.18 3.52
N TYR A 181 31.32 10.92 3.30
CA TYR A 181 31.27 10.30 1.97
C TYR A 181 29.79 10.22 1.55
N CYS A 182 29.48 10.71 0.36
CA CYS A 182 28.15 10.71 -0.23
C CYS A 182 28.25 10.43 -1.73
N ASP A 183 27.43 9.53 -2.26
CA ASP A 183 27.39 9.23 -3.70
C ASP A 183 26.60 10.26 -4.53
N ASN A 184 26.03 11.28 -3.87
CA ASN A 184 25.17 12.30 -4.46
C ASN A 184 24.00 11.73 -5.29
N ALA A 185 23.48 10.58 -4.88
CA ALA A 185 22.17 10.10 -5.28
C ALA A 185 21.06 11.11 -4.98
N TRP A 186 21.20 11.88 -3.90
CA TRP A 186 20.08 12.51 -3.21
C TRP A 186 19.88 14.00 -3.46
N ASP A 187 20.92 14.73 -3.87
CA ASP A 187 20.86 16.19 -3.98
C ASP A 187 20.53 16.62 -5.43
N GLY A 188 21.19 15.98 -6.41
CA GLY A 188 21.25 16.38 -7.82
C GLY A 188 21.39 17.89 -8.01
N SER A 189 22.14 18.56 -7.13
CA SER A 189 22.39 20.00 -7.19
C SER A 189 23.62 20.34 -8.06
N THR A 190 24.44 19.32 -8.32
CA THR A 190 25.58 19.34 -9.20
C THR A 190 25.14 19.55 -10.66
N LYS A 191 25.83 20.47 -11.35
CA LYS A 191 25.75 20.57 -12.83
C LYS A 191 26.59 19.50 -13.53
N GLU A 192 27.21 18.61 -12.77
CA GLU A 192 28.29 17.71 -13.16
C GLU A 192 27.91 16.22 -13.01
N GLY A 193 26.65 15.91 -12.69
CA GLY A 193 26.12 14.54 -12.55
C GLY A 193 26.29 13.95 -11.14
N HIS A 194 26.01 12.64 -11.01
CA HIS A 194 26.10 11.87 -9.75
C HIS A 194 27.56 11.58 -9.35
N LEU A 195 28.40 12.61 -9.25
CA LEU A 195 29.78 12.47 -8.79
C LEU A 195 29.81 12.27 -7.27
N PRO A 196 30.42 11.18 -6.74
CA PRO A 196 30.60 11.03 -5.30
C PRO A 196 31.45 12.17 -4.73
N THR A 197 31.03 12.73 -3.59
CA THR A 197 31.79 13.75 -2.86
C THR A 197 32.37 13.19 -1.57
N VAL A 198 33.58 13.68 -1.26
CA VAL A 198 34.22 13.51 0.05
C VAL A 198 34.36 14.90 0.66
N THR A 199 33.50 15.22 1.63
CA THR A 199 33.48 16.52 2.31
C THR A 199 34.25 16.39 3.62
N ILE A 200 35.26 17.24 3.84
CA ILE A 200 35.88 17.39 5.17
C ILE A 200 34.90 18.16 6.05
N LEU A 201 34.46 17.56 7.15
CA LEU A 201 33.54 18.19 8.10
C LEU A 201 34.33 18.93 9.20
N GLY A 202 33.84 20.11 9.58
CA GLY A 202 34.33 20.87 10.73
C GLY A 202 34.85 22.27 10.42
N SER A 203 35.01 23.06 11.48
CA SER A 203 35.47 24.46 11.41
C SER A 203 36.98 24.62 11.19
N LYS A 204 37.73 23.52 11.26
CA LYS A 204 39.20 23.45 11.15
C LYS A 204 39.59 22.31 10.22
N VAL A 205 40.70 22.45 9.51
CA VAL A 205 41.30 21.35 8.72
C VAL A 205 41.97 20.37 9.69
N GLY A 206 41.16 19.55 10.34
CA GLY A 206 41.56 18.58 11.36
C GLY A 206 41.55 19.13 12.79
N TYR A 207 41.35 18.21 13.74
CA TYR A 207 41.39 18.45 15.17
C TYR A 207 42.68 17.87 15.76
N VAL A 208 43.36 18.62 16.64
CA VAL A 208 44.67 18.23 17.19
C VAL A 208 44.49 17.34 18.41
N ILE A 209 45.18 16.20 18.41
CA ILE A 209 45.25 15.26 19.54
C ILE A 209 46.41 15.70 20.44
N SER A 210 46.09 16.18 21.65
CA SER A 210 47.08 16.82 22.52
C SER A 210 48.03 15.83 23.20
N LYS A 211 49.12 16.33 23.80
CA LYS A 211 50.07 15.48 24.55
C LYS A 211 49.48 14.95 25.86
N GLU A 212 48.44 15.59 26.37
CA GLU A 212 47.67 15.12 27.53
C GLU A 212 46.79 13.92 27.18
N ALA A 213 46.31 13.82 25.93
CA ALA A 213 45.53 12.67 25.45
C ALA A 213 46.41 11.42 25.28
N VAL A 214 47.60 11.58 24.68
CA VAL A 214 48.53 10.47 24.44
C VAL A 214 49.95 10.92 24.73
N SER A 215 50.65 10.22 25.63
CA SER A 215 52.05 10.51 25.96
C SER A 215 52.99 10.17 24.79
N GLU A 216 54.14 10.84 24.74
CA GLU A 216 55.17 10.61 23.73
C GLU A 216 55.78 9.21 23.87
N GLY A 217 55.80 8.43 22.77
CA GLY A 217 56.19 7.03 22.74
C GLY A 217 55.04 6.01 22.94
N LEU A 218 53.80 6.47 23.14
CA LEU A 218 52.59 5.63 23.28
C LEU A 218 51.58 5.81 22.13
N GLU A 219 51.97 6.51 21.06
CA GLU A 219 51.12 6.81 19.90
C GLU A 219 50.54 5.54 19.23
N HIS A 220 51.28 4.44 19.26
CA HIS A 220 50.94 3.14 18.65
C HIS A 220 50.68 2.03 19.68
N ASP A 221 50.36 2.42 20.93
CA ASP A 221 49.79 1.48 21.89
C ASP A 221 48.24 1.48 21.80
N TRP A 222 47.57 0.74 22.68
CA TRP A 222 46.11 0.79 22.79
C TRP A 222 45.64 2.16 23.28
N ASN A 223 44.74 2.77 22.50
CA ASN A 223 44.11 4.06 22.79
C ASN A 223 42.59 3.92 22.67
N THR A 224 41.82 4.55 23.54
CA THR A 224 40.35 4.54 23.47
C THR A 224 39.87 5.80 22.77
N ILE A 225 38.99 5.66 21.76
CA ILE A 225 38.20 6.79 21.22
C ILE A 225 36.75 6.68 21.70
N SER A 226 36.21 7.81 22.19
CA SER A 226 34.79 7.97 22.54
C SER A 226 34.17 9.00 21.62
N ILE A 227 33.16 8.59 20.85
CA ILE A 227 32.39 9.42 19.92
C ILE A 227 30.97 9.53 20.46
N THR A 228 30.57 10.72 20.91
CA THR A 228 29.23 10.98 21.45
C THR A 228 28.47 11.96 20.56
N VAL A 229 27.31 11.54 20.08
CA VAL A 229 26.33 12.39 19.39
C VAL A 229 25.14 12.60 20.32
N ASP A 230 24.74 13.85 20.56
CA ASP A 230 23.48 14.20 21.21
C ASP A 230 22.67 15.15 20.33
N ASN A 231 21.65 14.59 19.66
CA ASN A 231 20.85 15.21 18.62
C ASN A 231 21.69 15.65 17.42
N ARG A 232 22.29 16.84 17.51
CA ARG A 232 23.20 17.42 16.51
C ARG A 232 24.61 17.61 17.04
N GLU A 233 24.78 17.68 18.36
CA GLU A 233 26.05 18.00 18.98
C GLU A 233 26.98 16.79 18.96
N LEU A 234 28.05 16.86 18.19
CA LEU A 234 29.13 15.88 18.23
C LEU A 234 30.19 16.28 19.25
N SER A 235 30.60 15.34 20.10
CA SER A 235 31.77 15.43 20.97
C SER A 235 32.64 14.20 20.81
N VAL A 236 33.95 14.39 20.83
CA VAL A 236 34.93 13.29 20.69
C VAL A 236 36.03 13.45 21.72
N SER A 237 36.41 12.37 22.38
CA SER A 237 37.59 12.30 23.25
C SER A 237 38.47 11.11 22.90
N ILE A 238 39.78 11.26 23.17
CA ILE A 238 40.77 10.18 23.09
C ILE A 238 41.38 10.03 24.49
N ASN A 239 41.39 8.82 25.02
CA ASN A 239 41.83 8.50 26.40
C ASN A 239 41.22 9.43 27.47
N ASN A 240 39.92 9.73 27.34
CA ASN A 240 39.16 10.67 28.18
C ASN A 240 39.54 12.17 28.06
N VAL A 241 40.42 12.55 27.14
CA VAL A 241 40.75 13.95 26.84
C VAL A 241 39.95 14.43 25.63
N THR A 242 39.17 15.50 25.81
CA THR A 242 38.29 16.07 24.77
C THR A 242 39.07 16.66 23.60
N VAL A 243 38.77 16.17 22.40
CA VAL A 243 39.29 16.64 21.10
C VAL A 243 38.26 17.53 20.37
N ILE A 244 36.98 17.17 20.46
CA ILE A 244 35.85 17.93 19.90
C ILE A 244 34.80 18.13 21.00
N GLN A 245 34.26 19.35 21.15
CA GLN A 245 33.28 19.68 22.18
C GLN A 245 32.01 20.29 21.57
N LYS A 246 30.93 19.50 21.54
CA LYS A 246 29.56 19.93 21.17
C LYS A 246 29.46 20.72 19.85
N GLU A 247 30.13 20.27 18.79
CA GLU A 247 30.02 20.90 17.48
C GLU A 247 28.76 20.41 16.75
N ALA A 248 27.81 21.32 16.51
CA ALA A 248 26.46 21.00 16.02
C ALA A 248 26.34 20.88 14.49
N ASP A 249 27.32 21.40 13.74
CA ASP A 249 27.31 21.40 12.27
C ASP A 249 27.85 20.09 11.66
N LEU A 250 28.46 19.22 12.49
CA LEU A 250 29.06 17.95 12.07
C LEU A 250 28.02 16.85 11.83
N MET A 251 26.93 16.83 12.61
CA MET A 251 25.91 15.76 12.58
C MET A 251 24.49 16.34 12.47
N PRO A 252 24.14 17.06 11.39
CA PRO A 252 22.85 17.74 11.28
C PRO A 252 21.65 16.77 11.24
N ASN A 253 20.59 17.09 11.99
CA ASN A 253 19.30 16.42 11.83
C ASN A 253 18.76 16.67 10.42
N ALA A 254 18.21 15.63 9.80
CA ALA A 254 17.53 15.76 8.52
C ALA A 254 16.08 16.24 8.67
N GLY A 255 15.62 17.00 7.68
CA GLY A 255 14.19 17.23 7.46
C GLY A 255 13.54 16.10 6.66
N PHE A 256 12.21 16.05 6.63
CA PHE A 256 11.42 14.99 5.96
C PHE A 256 11.79 14.74 4.49
N PHE A 257 12.29 15.77 3.80
CA PHE A 257 12.59 15.81 2.37
C PHE A 257 14.07 15.61 2.02
N VAL A 258 14.96 15.39 3.00
CA VAL A 258 16.41 15.27 2.77
C VAL A 258 17.00 13.99 3.42
N PRO A 259 18.16 13.50 2.96
CA PRO A 259 18.80 12.32 3.53
C PRO A 259 19.12 12.46 5.02
N ARG A 260 18.94 11.35 5.74
CA ARG A 260 19.14 11.25 7.19
C ARG A 260 20.63 11.05 7.49
N ARG A 261 21.26 12.03 8.15
CA ARG A 261 22.70 12.04 8.47
C ARG A 261 23.02 11.90 9.97
N GLY A 262 22.30 12.61 10.85
CA GLY A 262 22.53 12.53 12.31
C GLY A 262 22.08 11.24 13.03
N CYS A 263 21.67 10.19 12.33
CA CYS A 263 21.27 8.91 12.94
C CYS A 263 22.44 7.92 12.93
N LEU A 264 22.49 6.99 13.87
CA LEU A 264 23.57 5.99 13.96
C LEU A 264 23.67 5.08 12.71
N PHE A 265 22.53 4.63 12.16
CA PHE A 265 22.46 3.62 11.07
C PHE A 265 23.41 2.41 11.32
N SER A 266 24.21 2.02 10.32
CA SER A 266 25.29 1.04 10.47
C SER A 266 26.59 1.71 10.89
N ILE A 267 27.44 0.95 11.57
CA ILE A 267 28.81 1.33 11.94
C ILE A 267 29.82 0.42 11.25
N GLY A 268 31.10 0.76 11.28
CA GLY A 268 32.13 -0.09 10.71
C GLY A 268 33.56 0.39 10.89
N PHE A 269 34.46 -0.28 10.20
CA PHE A 269 35.89 0.03 10.18
C PHE A 269 36.40 0.04 8.74
N LYS A 270 37.14 1.08 8.37
CA LYS A 270 37.66 1.29 7.01
C LYS A 270 39.19 1.38 7.04
N GLN A 271 39.86 0.38 6.47
CA GLN A 271 41.31 0.23 6.44
C GLN A 271 41.75 -0.20 5.04
N LEU A 272 41.77 0.72 4.07
CA LEU A 272 42.21 0.45 2.71
C LEU A 272 43.67 0.86 2.54
N GLY A 273 44.52 -0.05 2.07
CA GLY A 273 45.98 0.15 1.99
C GLY A 273 46.73 0.10 3.33
N SER A 274 46.02 -0.06 4.46
CA SER A 274 46.53 0.03 5.83
C SER A 274 46.15 -1.18 6.69
N THR A 275 46.58 -1.19 7.95
CA THR A 275 46.16 -2.16 8.98
C THR A 275 45.96 -1.46 10.32
N ALA A 276 44.84 -1.77 10.98
CA ALA A 276 44.57 -1.37 12.35
C ALA A 276 43.92 -2.52 13.14
N TYR A 277 44.01 -2.39 14.46
CA TYR A 277 43.54 -3.37 15.43
C TYR A 277 42.49 -2.69 16.33
N TYR A 278 41.42 -3.41 16.67
CA TYR A 278 40.30 -2.89 17.47
C TYR A 278 39.91 -3.86 18.58
N ASP A 279 39.47 -3.32 19.72
CA ASP A 279 38.94 -4.06 20.88
C ASP A 279 37.83 -3.24 21.59
N ASN A 280 37.07 -3.87 22.50
CA ASN A 280 36.12 -3.26 23.44
C ASN A 280 35.15 -2.23 22.83
N LEU A 281 34.49 -2.61 21.73
CA LEU A 281 33.46 -1.78 21.09
C LEU A 281 32.16 -1.80 21.92
N VAL A 282 31.78 -0.65 22.45
CA VAL A 282 30.51 -0.44 23.18
C VAL A 282 29.72 0.70 22.55
N ILE A 283 28.45 0.45 22.23
CA ILE A 283 27.48 1.48 21.82
C ILE A 283 26.39 1.59 22.89
N SER A 284 26.15 2.80 23.39
CA SER A 284 25.14 3.08 24.41
C SER A 284 24.41 4.41 24.20
N ASP A 285 23.32 4.59 24.93
CA ASP A 285 22.67 5.90 25.12
C ASP A 285 23.50 6.74 26.12
N PRO A 286 23.99 7.94 25.75
CA PRO A 286 24.82 8.78 26.62
C PRO A 286 24.08 9.38 27.83
N LYS A 287 22.75 9.31 27.87
CA LYS A 287 21.90 9.84 28.95
C LYS A 287 21.45 8.76 29.91
N THR A 288 21.09 7.58 29.39
CA THR A 288 20.60 6.46 30.22
C THR A 288 21.65 5.39 30.51
N ASN A 289 22.77 5.38 29.78
CA ASN A 289 23.77 4.31 29.75
C ASN A 289 23.20 2.94 29.30
N THR A 290 22.01 2.91 28.67
CA THR A 290 21.46 1.71 28.03
C THR A 290 22.42 1.25 26.93
N VAL A 291 22.95 0.04 27.04
CA VAL A 291 23.87 -0.55 26.06
C VAL A 291 23.08 -1.19 24.93
N PHE A 292 23.29 -0.71 23.70
CA PHE A 292 22.67 -1.24 22.49
C PHE A 292 23.51 -2.36 21.87
N GLN A 293 24.84 -2.22 21.93
CA GLN A 293 25.79 -3.23 21.45
C GLN A 293 27.05 -3.23 22.32
N ASN A 294 27.59 -4.42 22.57
CA ASN A 294 28.84 -4.63 23.29
C ASN A 294 29.58 -5.79 22.63
N GLU A 295 30.83 -5.56 22.25
CA GLU A 295 31.67 -6.46 21.47
C GLU A 295 33.11 -6.42 21.98
N SER A 296 33.60 -7.56 22.46
CA SER A 296 34.98 -7.73 22.96
C SER A 296 35.85 -8.58 22.02
N PHE A 297 35.33 -8.94 20.83
CA PHE A 297 36.00 -9.74 19.78
C PHE A 297 36.70 -11.02 20.28
N SER A 298 36.26 -11.53 21.44
CA SER A 298 36.90 -12.61 22.19
C SER A 298 36.35 -13.98 21.84
N ASP A 299 35.22 -14.02 21.11
CA ASP A 299 34.79 -15.17 20.32
C ASP A 299 34.51 -14.76 18.87
N GLU A 300 34.55 -15.72 17.95
CA GLU A 300 34.30 -15.52 16.52
C GLU A 300 32.81 -15.29 16.21
N SER A 301 31.95 -14.97 17.19
CA SER A 301 30.49 -14.79 17.02
C SER A 301 30.01 -13.34 17.01
N GLY A 302 30.92 -12.37 17.14
CA GLY A 302 30.62 -10.94 17.18
C GLY A 302 29.99 -10.34 15.91
N ILE A 303 29.47 -9.10 15.97
CA ILE A 303 28.80 -8.44 14.81
C ILE A 303 29.75 -8.25 13.62
N PHE A 304 31.05 -8.20 13.90
CA PHE A 304 32.12 -8.10 12.92
C PHE A 304 32.88 -9.43 12.74
N SER A 305 32.26 -10.57 13.02
CA SER A 305 32.85 -11.91 12.77
C SER A 305 33.19 -12.18 11.29
N VAL A 306 32.61 -11.43 10.36
CA VAL A 306 32.98 -11.43 8.92
C VAL A 306 34.18 -10.53 8.58
N LEU A 307 34.62 -9.66 9.49
CA LEU A 307 35.78 -8.81 9.29
C LEU A 307 37.07 -9.52 9.70
N GLY A 308 38.02 -9.59 8.75
CA GLY A 308 39.42 -9.88 9.04
C GLY A 308 39.63 -11.17 9.84
N SER A 309 40.31 -11.07 10.98
CA SER A 309 40.45 -12.16 11.94
C SER A 309 40.31 -11.64 13.37
N CYS A 310 39.33 -12.17 14.11
CA CYS A 310 39.25 -12.03 15.56
C CYS A 310 40.18 -13.06 16.20
N LYS A 311 41.16 -12.61 16.99
CA LYS A 311 42.04 -13.52 17.74
C LYS A 311 42.42 -12.92 19.08
N ASP A 312 42.31 -13.71 20.15
CA ASP A 312 42.71 -13.33 21.51
C ASP A 312 42.06 -12.01 22.01
N GLY A 313 40.84 -11.69 21.54
CA GLY A 313 40.12 -10.44 21.84
C GLY A 313 40.34 -9.30 20.83
N ILE A 314 41.18 -9.49 19.81
CA ILE A 314 41.59 -8.42 18.90
C ILE A 314 41.00 -8.64 17.51
N LEU A 315 40.24 -7.66 17.01
CA LEU A 315 39.83 -7.58 15.62
C LEU A 315 40.94 -6.94 14.78
N THR A 316 41.55 -7.70 13.86
CA THR A 316 42.54 -7.16 12.91
C THR A 316 41.88 -6.83 11.58
N VAL A 317 41.86 -5.54 11.19
CA VAL A 317 41.30 -5.08 9.90
C VAL A 317 42.44 -4.62 8.99
N LYS A 318 42.65 -5.33 7.87
CA LYS A 318 43.74 -5.09 6.92
C LYS A 318 43.24 -5.10 5.48
N ASN A 319 43.41 -3.98 4.77
CA ASN A 319 42.94 -3.79 3.39
C ASN A 319 41.46 -4.21 3.19
N GLN A 320 40.57 -3.76 4.09
CA GLN A 320 39.14 -4.09 4.12
C GLN A 320 38.29 -2.87 4.50
N PHE A 321 37.01 -2.90 4.11
CA PHE A 321 35.98 -1.99 4.61
C PHE A 321 34.66 -2.75 4.72
N GLU A 322 34.13 -2.85 5.94
CA GLU A 322 32.83 -3.48 6.20
C GLU A 322 31.99 -2.63 7.14
N LEU A 323 30.68 -2.86 7.06
CA LEU A 323 29.65 -2.25 7.88
C LEU A 323 28.84 -3.35 8.56
N ALA A 324 28.36 -3.07 9.77
CA ALA A 324 27.36 -3.89 10.47
C ALA A 324 26.29 -2.98 11.06
N CYS A 325 25.03 -3.40 10.96
CA CYS A 325 23.94 -2.75 11.69
C CYS A 325 23.95 -3.28 13.15
N PRO A 326 24.02 -2.41 14.18
CA PRO A 326 23.93 -2.84 15.57
C PRO A 326 22.63 -3.56 15.95
N VAL A 327 21.55 -3.34 15.17
CA VAL A 327 20.24 -3.98 15.35
C VAL A 327 19.74 -4.48 13.98
N PRO A 328 20.24 -5.65 13.52
CA PRO A 328 19.92 -6.23 12.22
C PRO A 328 18.60 -7.00 12.26
N ALA A 329 18.23 -7.68 11.16
CA ALA A 329 17.11 -8.62 11.18
C ALA A 329 17.46 -9.83 12.08
N ILE A 330 16.47 -10.27 12.88
CA ILE A 330 16.68 -11.36 13.83
C ILE A 330 16.32 -12.71 13.20
N ASN A 331 17.09 -13.75 13.54
CA ASN A 331 16.90 -15.10 13.04
C ASN A 331 16.64 -16.00 14.25
N LEU A 332 15.60 -16.84 14.16
CA LEU A 332 15.09 -17.67 15.24
C LEU A 332 14.93 -19.11 14.76
N LEU A 333 15.56 -20.06 15.44
CA LEU A 333 15.64 -21.46 15.05
C LEU A 333 14.97 -22.35 16.10
N GLY A 334 13.87 -22.99 15.70
CA GLY A 334 13.16 -23.99 16.48
C GLY A 334 13.42 -25.39 15.94
N THR A 335 13.47 -26.39 16.81
CA THR A 335 13.70 -27.79 16.43
C THR A 335 12.50 -28.66 16.85
N PHE A 336 11.94 -29.42 15.93
CA PHE A 336 10.82 -30.34 16.16
C PHE A 336 11.23 -31.78 15.84
N HIS A 337 10.84 -32.73 16.68
CA HIS A 337 11.13 -34.15 16.45
C HIS A 337 9.85 -34.90 16.08
N ALA A 338 9.64 -35.13 14.78
CA ALA A 338 8.54 -35.92 14.28
C ALA A 338 8.73 -37.40 14.68
N ASN A 339 7.68 -38.03 15.19
CA ASN A 339 7.76 -39.40 15.70
C ASN A 339 7.90 -40.41 14.53
N PRO A 340 9.05 -41.10 14.36
CA PRO A 340 9.31 -41.95 13.20
C PRO A 340 8.49 -43.25 13.18
N SER A 341 7.71 -43.53 14.24
CA SER A 341 6.76 -44.66 14.28
C SER A 341 5.34 -44.29 13.86
N LYS A 342 5.05 -43.01 13.62
CA LYS A 342 3.73 -42.50 13.25
C LYS A 342 3.78 -41.77 11.91
N LYS A 343 2.84 -42.07 11.03
CA LYS A 343 2.72 -41.36 9.75
C LYS A 343 2.01 -40.02 9.95
N ILE A 344 2.64 -38.92 9.51
CA ILE A 344 2.01 -37.58 9.48
C ILE A 344 0.81 -37.61 8.52
N ALA A 345 -0.32 -37.07 8.97
CA ALA A 345 -1.52 -36.85 8.15
C ALA A 345 -1.64 -35.39 7.69
N SER A 346 -1.31 -34.44 8.57
CA SER A 346 -1.22 -33.01 8.26
C SER A 346 -0.32 -32.29 9.25
N ALA A 347 0.32 -31.20 8.80
CA ALA A 347 0.97 -30.23 9.67
C ALA A 347 0.56 -28.80 9.30
N ARG A 348 0.30 -28.00 10.33
CA ARG A 348 -0.06 -26.57 10.19
C ARG A 348 0.85 -25.72 11.04
N LEU A 349 1.43 -24.69 10.46
CA LEU A 349 2.14 -23.65 11.19
C LEU A 349 1.24 -22.40 11.25
N TYR A 350 0.91 -21.98 12.47
CA TYR A 350 0.31 -20.69 12.76
C TYR A 350 1.42 -19.76 13.22
N ALA A 351 1.62 -18.61 12.55
CA ALA A 351 2.75 -17.73 12.84
C ALA A 351 2.42 -16.24 12.65
N THR A 352 3.13 -15.39 13.40
CA THR A 352 3.00 -13.94 13.36
C THR A 352 4.29 -13.27 13.83
N ALA A 353 4.44 -11.96 13.55
CA ALA A 353 5.57 -11.17 14.03
C ALA A 353 5.15 -9.76 14.47
N ARG A 354 5.83 -9.25 15.50
CA ARG A 354 6.02 -7.81 15.68
C ARG A 354 7.22 -7.43 14.81
N GLY A 355 6.95 -6.94 13.61
CA GLY A 355 7.92 -6.77 12.53
C GLY A 355 7.32 -7.26 11.21
N SER A 356 8.17 -7.72 10.30
CA SER A 356 7.75 -8.57 9.17
C SER A 356 8.63 -9.82 9.12
N TYR A 357 8.08 -10.97 8.76
CA TYR A 357 8.81 -12.24 8.83
C TYR A 357 8.74 -13.09 7.56
N ARG A 358 9.74 -13.95 7.43
CA ARG A 358 9.81 -15.10 6.52
C ARG A 358 10.03 -16.35 7.37
N VAL A 359 9.38 -17.45 7.03
CA VAL A 359 9.59 -18.73 7.72
C VAL A 359 9.93 -19.84 6.73
N LYS A 360 10.98 -20.59 7.07
CA LYS A 360 11.47 -21.75 6.33
C LYS A 360 11.36 -23.01 7.21
N VAL A 361 10.98 -24.12 6.59
CA VAL A 361 10.95 -25.45 7.20
C VAL A 361 11.94 -26.32 6.43
N ASN A 362 12.96 -26.85 7.11
CA ASN A 362 14.05 -27.64 6.51
C ASN A 362 14.65 -26.94 5.26
N GLY A 363 14.86 -25.62 5.35
CA GLY A 363 15.41 -24.76 4.29
C GLY A 363 14.41 -24.21 3.25
N ILE A 364 13.19 -24.75 3.18
CA ILE A 364 12.18 -24.43 2.17
C ILE A 364 11.19 -23.37 2.72
N ASP A 365 10.88 -22.32 1.96
CA ASP A 365 9.87 -21.31 2.36
C ASP A 365 8.47 -21.95 2.50
N ALA A 366 7.70 -21.53 3.51
CA ALA A 366 6.42 -22.16 3.84
C ALA A 366 5.32 -21.99 2.76
N ASP A 367 5.21 -20.81 2.14
CA ASP A 367 4.30 -20.57 0.99
C ASP A 367 4.85 -19.62 -0.09
N GLY A 368 6.03 -19.03 0.12
CA GLY A 368 6.65 -18.06 -0.80
C GLY A 368 6.00 -16.67 -0.80
N SER A 369 5.08 -16.37 0.11
CA SER A 369 4.48 -15.04 0.26
C SER A 369 5.47 -14.00 0.83
N PHE A 370 5.10 -12.72 0.70
CA PHE A 370 5.89 -11.59 1.14
C PHE A 370 5.20 -10.78 2.25
N PHE A 371 6.01 -10.10 3.04
CA PHE A 371 5.61 -9.07 4.01
C PHE A 371 4.61 -9.50 5.10
N ALA A 372 4.50 -10.79 5.41
CA ALA A 372 3.74 -11.28 6.57
C ALA A 372 4.24 -10.58 7.87
N PRO A 373 3.36 -10.22 8.82
CA PRO A 373 1.91 -10.47 8.85
C PRO A 373 1.05 -9.41 8.16
N GLY A 374 1.62 -8.57 7.30
CA GLY A 374 0.97 -7.42 6.70
C GLY A 374 1.01 -6.17 7.59
N PHE A 375 0.35 -5.09 7.15
CA PHE A 375 0.29 -3.82 7.88
C PHE A 375 -1.12 -3.59 8.44
N THR A 376 -1.23 -3.46 9.76
CA THR A 376 -2.44 -3.13 10.53
C THR A 376 -2.09 -2.10 11.61
N ASP A 377 -3.07 -1.56 12.34
CA ASP A 377 -2.75 -0.84 13.57
C ASP A 377 -2.31 -1.83 14.66
N TYR A 378 -1.01 -2.10 14.74
CA TYR A 378 -0.43 -3.09 15.64
C TYR A 378 -0.60 -2.80 17.14
N ARG A 379 -1.21 -1.66 17.52
CA ARG A 379 -1.65 -1.41 18.90
C ARG A 379 -2.98 -2.08 19.21
N LEU A 380 -3.83 -2.29 18.19
CA LEU A 380 -5.11 -2.99 18.27
C LEU A 380 -4.99 -4.44 17.84
N ARG A 381 -4.45 -4.72 16.65
CA ARG A 381 -4.37 -6.08 16.10
C ARG A 381 -3.08 -6.37 15.36
N ILE A 382 -2.63 -7.61 15.45
CA ILE A 382 -1.65 -8.19 14.52
C ILE A 382 -2.28 -9.46 13.94
N PHE A 383 -2.19 -9.63 12.62
CA PHE A 383 -2.65 -10.87 11.99
C PHE A 383 -1.67 -12.03 12.23
N TYR A 384 -2.18 -13.26 12.18
CA TYR A 384 -1.36 -14.45 12.00
C TYR A 384 -1.73 -15.15 10.68
N GLN A 385 -0.74 -15.83 10.11
CA GLN A 385 -0.85 -16.63 8.89
C GLN A 385 -0.94 -18.10 9.26
N THR A 386 -1.58 -18.89 8.39
CA THR A 386 -1.64 -20.35 8.51
C THR A 386 -1.01 -21.00 7.28
N TYR A 387 0.04 -21.79 7.49
CA TYR A 387 0.78 -22.47 6.43
C TYR A 387 0.55 -23.98 6.47
N ASP A 388 0.36 -24.62 5.31
CA ASP A 388 0.38 -26.08 5.17
C ASP A 388 1.82 -26.56 4.99
N VAL A 389 2.45 -26.98 6.09
CA VAL A 389 3.85 -27.45 6.11
C VAL A 389 3.96 -28.97 6.06
N THR A 390 2.86 -29.68 5.75
CA THR A 390 2.78 -31.17 5.79
C THR A 390 3.88 -31.84 4.98
N ASN A 391 4.13 -31.33 3.77
CA ASN A 391 5.11 -31.92 2.84
C ASN A 391 6.53 -31.35 3.01
N LEU A 392 6.75 -30.45 3.96
CA LEU A 392 8.06 -29.89 4.28
C LEU A 392 8.73 -30.63 5.45
N LEU A 393 7.94 -31.36 6.25
CA LEU A 393 8.43 -32.19 7.34
C LEU A 393 8.86 -33.59 6.86
N HIS A 394 9.79 -34.19 7.58
CA HIS A 394 10.19 -35.60 7.45
C HIS A 394 10.29 -36.28 8.82
N ASP A 395 10.52 -37.59 8.84
CA ASP A 395 10.71 -38.34 10.09
C ASP A 395 11.96 -37.85 10.84
N GLY A 396 11.91 -37.81 12.17
CA GLY A 396 13.04 -37.39 13.01
C GLY A 396 13.14 -35.88 13.24
N GLU A 397 14.36 -35.35 13.33
CA GLU A 397 14.62 -33.92 13.57
C GLU A 397 14.21 -33.08 12.36
N ASN A 398 13.49 -31.98 12.61
CA ASN A 398 13.08 -30.97 11.64
C ASN A 398 13.41 -29.59 12.22
N GLN A 399 13.75 -28.64 11.36
CA GLN A 399 14.13 -27.29 11.76
C GLN A 399 13.21 -26.22 11.15
N LEU A 400 12.81 -25.26 11.98
CA LEU A 400 12.00 -24.11 11.62
C LEU A 400 12.82 -22.83 11.80
N LEU A 401 13.18 -22.17 10.70
CA LEU A 401 13.91 -20.89 10.72
C LEU A 401 12.92 -19.75 10.45
N ALA A 402 12.71 -18.87 11.42
CA ALA A 402 12.01 -17.61 11.26
C ALA A 402 13.02 -16.45 11.16
N ILE A 403 12.93 -15.65 10.10
CA ILE A 403 13.73 -14.44 9.91
C ILE A 403 12.77 -13.25 10.06
N VAL A 404 13.08 -12.27 10.91
CA VAL A 404 12.20 -11.12 11.21
C VAL A 404 12.91 -9.78 10.95
N GLY A 405 12.52 -9.13 9.85
CA GLY A 405 12.86 -7.74 9.51
C GLY A 405 11.94 -6.72 10.22
N LYS A 406 12.27 -5.43 10.07
CA LYS A 406 11.65 -4.33 10.85
C LYS A 406 10.17 -4.09 10.53
N GLY A 407 9.77 -4.25 9.26
CA GLY A 407 8.41 -3.96 8.76
C GLY A 407 7.91 -2.57 9.16
N TYR A 408 6.59 -2.36 9.17
CA TYR A 408 5.99 -1.12 9.68
C TYR A 408 6.01 -1.02 11.22
N TYR A 409 6.25 -2.13 11.94
CA TYR A 409 6.20 -2.16 13.41
C TYR A 409 7.36 -1.37 14.04
N ASN A 410 8.57 -1.67 13.58
CA ASN A 410 9.84 -1.11 14.03
C ASN A 410 10.46 -0.15 13.00
N GLY A 411 10.27 -0.43 11.71
CA GLY A 411 10.75 0.37 10.58
C GLY A 411 9.92 1.63 10.34
N TYR A 412 10.20 2.34 9.25
CA TYR A 412 9.52 3.59 8.92
C TYR A 412 8.04 3.39 8.61
N CYS A 413 7.19 4.26 9.20
CA CYS A 413 5.77 4.36 8.85
C CYS A 413 5.55 5.69 8.11
N GLY A 414 5.70 5.64 6.79
CA GLY A 414 5.76 6.81 5.92
C GLY A 414 6.77 7.85 6.40
N TYR A 415 6.45 9.13 6.21
CA TYR A 415 7.29 10.24 6.67
C TYR A 415 7.12 10.56 8.17
N SER A 416 6.22 9.88 8.89
CA SER A 416 6.07 10.09 10.34
C SER A 416 7.30 9.61 11.14
N GLY A 417 8.14 8.76 10.55
CA GLY A 417 9.32 8.17 11.18
C GLY A 417 9.10 6.72 11.62
N PRO A 418 10.13 6.07 12.19
CA PRO A 418 10.10 4.65 12.55
C PRO A 418 9.60 4.41 13.98
N MET A 419 9.57 3.14 14.41
CA MET A 419 9.16 2.67 15.74
C MET A 419 7.80 3.21 16.21
N LYS A 420 6.82 3.34 15.31
CA LYS A 420 5.48 3.84 15.66
C LYS A 420 4.65 2.90 16.50
N TYR A 421 4.97 1.61 16.47
CA TYR A 421 4.23 0.58 17.18
C TYR A 421 5.08 -0.20 18.18
N GLY A 422 6.41 -0.24 18.01
CA GLY A 422 7.33 -0.66 19.06
C GLY A 422 8.80 -0.68 18.66
N GLU A 423 9.65 -0.97 19.65
CA GLU A 423 11.11 -0.81 19.57
C GLU A 423 11.87 -2.12 19.25
N GLN A 424 11.19 -3.28 19.33
CA GLN A 424 11.84 -4.60 19.24
C GLN A 424 11.07 -5.56 18.33
N ASN A 425 11.79 -6.21 17.42
CA ASN A 425 11.24 -7.27 16.60
C ASN A 425 11.05 -8.55 17.43
N SER A 426 9.97 -9.30 17.17
CA SER A 426 9.77 -10.64 17.74
C SER A 426 8.82 -11.48 16.91
N PHE A 427 8.95 -12.80 17.04
CA PHE A 427 8.14 -13.82 16.39
C PHE A 427 7.27 -14.55 17.43
N MET A 428 6.14 -15.08 16.99
CA MET A 428 5.39 -16.07 17.77
C MET A 428 4.79 -17.11 16.83
N GLY A 429 4.86 -18.38 17.23
CA GLY A 429 4.46 -19.49 16.38
C GLY A 429 3.94 -20.69 17.17
N ARG A 430 3.00 -21.41 16.55
CA ARG A 430 2.48 -22.70 17.00
C ARG A 430 2.36 -23.61 15.78
N MET A 431 3.09 -24.71 15.75
CA MET A 431 2.93 -25.78 14.75
C MET A 431 2.15 -26.94 15.36
N ILE A 432 1.12 -27.42 14.68
CA ILE A 432 0.32 -28.58 15.06
C ILE A 432 0.53 -29.67 14.01
N VAL A 433 1.09 -30.82 14.43
CA VAL A 433 1.31 -32.00 13.60
C VAL A 433 0.31 -33.07 14.01
N THR A 434 -0.58 -33.45 13.09
CA THR A 434 -1.58 -34.51 13.30
C THR A 434 -1.15 -35.76 12.56
N TYR A 435 -1.17 -36.91 13.23
CA TYR A 435 -0.82 -38.21 12.65
C TYR A 435 -2.06 -38.99 12.19
N THR A 436 -1.85 -40.03 11.37
CA THR A 436 -2.94 -40.87 10.83
C THR A 436 -3.70 -41.69 11.89
N ASP A 437 -3.17 -41.79 13.11
CA ASP A 437 -3.85 -42.40 14.27
C ASP A 437 -4.74 -41.40 15.04
N GLY A 438 -4.79 -40.13 14.61
CA GLY A 438 -5.55 -39.05 15.24
C GLY A 438 -4.82 -38.36 16.40
N SER A 439 -3.64 -38.83 16.80
CA SER A 439 -2.81 -38.16 17.80
C SER A 439 -2.14 -36.89 17.23
N LYS A 440 -1.74 -35.98 18.12
CA LYS A 440 -1.11 -34.70 17.76
C LYS A 440 0.15 -34.46 18.59
N ASP A 441 1.18 -33.94 17.95
CA ASP A 441 2.34 -33.31 18.58
C ASP A 441 2.37 -31.81 18.19
N GLU A 442 3.00 -30.96 19.00
CA GLU A 442 3.10 -29.52 18.74
C GLU A 442 4.51 -28.97 18.97
N LEU A 443 4.86 -27.92 18.24
CA LEU A 443 5.99 -27.03 18.54
C LEU A 443 5.41 -25.64 18.81
N VAL A 444 5.77 -25.03 19.94
CA VAL A 444 5.45 -23.63 20.26
C VAL A 444 6.73 -22.80 20.33
N THR A 445 6.62 -21.48 20.18
CA THR A 445 7.73 -20.56 20.48
C THR A 445 7.90 -20.39 21.99
N ASP A 446 9.09 -20.67 22.51
CA ASP A 446 9.42 -20.64 23.95
C ASP A 446 10.94 -20.43 24.14
N ASP A 447 11.44 -20.57 25.37
CA ASP A 447 12.85 -20.36 25.73
C ASP A 447 13.80 -21.48 25.27
N SER A 448 13.29 -22.54 24.63
CA SER A 448 14.13 -23.55 23.96
C SER A 448 14.65 -23.10 22.60
N TRP A 449 14.07 -22.04 22.03
CA TRP A 449 14.44 -21.55 20.70
C TRP A 449 15.79 -20.83 20.72
N LEU A 450 16.52 -21.00 19.62
CA LEU A 450 17.79 -20.32 19.40
C LEU A 450 17.58 -19.02 18.63
N PHE A 451 18.41 -18.04 18.93
CA PHE A 451 18.44 -16.70 18.35
C PHE A 451 19.82 -16.43 17.75
N THR A 452 19.85 -15.76 16.60
CA THR A 452 21.02 -15.04 16.13
C THR A 452 20.63 -13.75 15.41
N ASP A 453 21.44 -12.73 15.61
CA ASP A 453 21.49 -11.45 14.90
C ASP A 453 22.65 -11.43 13.88
N LYS A 454 23.15 -12.61 13.50
CA LYS A 454 24.28 -12.82 12.55
C LYS A 454 23.82 -13.51 11.25
N GLY A 455 22.60 -13.21 10.82
CA GLY A 455 22.01 -13.70 9.57
C GLY A 455 22.38 -12.83 8.36
N ALA A 456 22.09 -13.33 7.16
CA ALA A 456 22.47 -12.66 5.91
C ALA A 456 21.72 -11.35 5.64
N VAL A 457 20.53 -11.15 6.21
CA VAL A 457 19.84 -9.84 6.19
C VAL A 457 20.41 -8.97 7.30
N VAL A 458 21.40 -8.14 6.96
CA VAL A 458 22.15 -7.27 7.89
C VAL A 458 21.35 -6.02 8.24
N ASP A 459 20.56 -5.47 7.32
CA ASP A 459 19.53 -4.50 7.64
C ASP A 459 18.35 -4.65 6.68
N SER A 460 17.16 -4.26 7.11
CA SER A 460 15.95 -4.25 6.29
C SER A 460 14.96 -3.20 6.76
N ASP A 461 14.49 -2.38 5.83
CA ASP A 461 13.36 -1.48 6.03
C ASP A 461 12.49 -1.45 4.78
N TYR A 462 11.17 -1.37 4.96
CA TYR A 462 10.22 -1.46 3.84
C TYR A 462 10.36 -0.30 2.84
N LEU A 463 10.89 0.86 3.27
CA LEU A 463 11.03 2.06 2.46
C LEU A 463 12.49 2.39 2.13
N ASP A 464 13.43 2.14 3.05
CA ASP A 464 14.85 2.42 2.80
C ASP A 464 15.56 1.32 1.96
N GLY A 465 15.21 0.03 2.11
CA GLY A 465 15.80 -1.08 1.35
C GLY A 465 16.33 -2.24 2.21
N GLU A 466 17.00 -3.21 1.59
CA GLU A 466 17.60 -4.38 2.25
C GLU A 466 19.12 -4.49 2.02
N ASN A 467 19.87 -4.57 3.12
CA ASN A 467 21.32 -4.81 3.10
C ASN A 467 21.60 -6.30 3.37
N TYR A 468 22.12 -6.99 2.36
CA TYR A 468 22.34 -8.43 2.38
C TYR A 468 23.82 -8.82 2.29
N ASP A 469 24.29 -9.67 3.20
CA ASP A 469 25.63 -10.26 3.16
C ASP A 469 25.55 -11.79 3.14
N ALA A 470 25.71 -12.36 1.94
CA ALA A 470 25.64 -13.81 1.73
C ALA A 470 26.78 -14.56 2.44
N ARG A 471 27.86 -13.87 2.87
CA ARG A 471 28.95 -14.48 3.63
C ARG A 471 28.52 -15.01 5.00
N LEU A 472 27.40 -14.52 5.53
CA LEU A 472 26.82 -14.90 6.83
C LEU A 472 25.87 -16.11 6.76
N LEU A 473 25.46 -16.55 5.56
CA LEU A 473 24.55 -17.68 5.38
C LEU A 473 25.09 -18.96 6.05
N PRO A 474 24.21 -19.79 6.67
CA PRO A 474 24.55 -21.16 6.99
C PRO A 474 25.05 -21.93 5.75
N LYS A 475 26.05 -22.80 5.93
CA LYS A 475 26.61 -23.62 4.85
C LYS A 475 25.59 -24.58 4.24
N ASP A 476 24.64 -25.01 5.05
CA ASP A 476 23.48 -25.79 4.66
C ASP A 476 22.25 -25.13 5.32
N LEU A 477 21.23 -24.83 4.52
CA LEU A 477 19.96 -24.28 4.99
C LEU A 477 18.92 -25.37 5.27
N SER A 478 19.13 -26.59 4.78
CA SER A 478 18.29 -27.75 5.07
C SER A 478 18.58 -28.33 6.45
N HIS A 479 19.82 -28.19 6.93
CA HIS A 479 20.22 -28.49 8.30
C HIS A 479 21.23 -27.46 8.84
N ILE A 480 20.79 -26.62 9.77
CA ILE A 480 21.60 -25.59 10.42
C ILE A 480 22.25 -26.20 11.66
N ASP A 481 23.58 -26.08 11.76
CA ASP A 481 24.33 -26.51 12.95
C ASP A 481 24.01 -25.61 14.15
N ASN A 482 23.24 -26.16 15.09
CA ASN A 482 22.86 -25.52 16.34
C ASN A 482 24.01 -25.42 17.36
N ASN A 483 25.18 -25.99 17.08
CA ASN A 483 26.41 -25.85 17.88
C ASN A 483 27.27 -24.65 17.44
N ASP A 484 26.93 -23.99 16.32
CA ASP A 484 27.58 -22.74 15.91
C ASP A 484 27.35 -21.68 16.98
N LYS A 485 28.46 -21.14 17.53
CA LYS A 485 28.47 -20.18 18.63
C LYS A 485 27.70 -18.89 18.34
N ARG A 486 27.36 -18.58 17.09
CA ARG A 486 26.49 -17.46 16.70
C ARG A 486 25.05 -17.64 17.18
N TRP A 487 24.60 -18.87 17.42
CA TRP A 487 23.32 -19.16 18.03
C TRP A 487 23.42 -19.09 19.56
N LYS A 488 22.53 -18.31 20.19
CA LYS A 488 22.35 -18.22 21.65
C LYS A 488 20.87 -18.51 21.98
N THR A 489 20.51 -18.68 23.24
CA THR A 489 19.09 -18.73 23.66
C THR A 489 18.36 -17.43 23.29
N CYS A 490 17.12 -17.52 22.80
CA CYS A 490 16.31 -16.34 22.49
C CYS A 490 15.84 -15.59 23.74
N GLY A 491 15.49 -14.31 23.59
CA GLY A 491 14.79 -13.54 24.62
C GLY A 491 13.29 -13.81 24.60
N ILE A 492 12.66 -13.89 25.77
CA ILE A 492 11.20 -13.89 25.92
C ILE A 492 10.72 -12.45 26.12
N LEU A 493 9.86 -11.99 25.23
CA LEU A 493 9.25 -10.67 25.28
C LEU A 493 7.83 -10.76 25.87
N PRO A 494 7.36 -9.72 26.59
CA PRO A 494 6.02 -9.70 27.13
C PRO A 494 4.97 -9.68 26.02
N TRP A 495 3.81 -10.27 26.32
CA TRP A 495 2.58 -10.10 25.55
C TRP A 495 2.24 -8.60 25.42
N PRO A 496 1.75 -8.13 24.26
CA PRO A 496 1.35 -6.74 24.09
C PRO A 496 0.39 -6.25 25.18
N SER A 497 0.66 -5.06 25.72
CA SER A 497 -0.18 -4.43 26.72
C SER A 497 -1.49 -3.92 26.12
N LYS A 498 -2.37 -3.32 26.94
CA LYS A 498 -3.63 -2.74 26.43
C LYS A 498 -3.34 -1.69 25.34
N PRO A 499 -4.14 -1.65 24.26
CA PRO A 499 -4.02 -0.64 23.22
C PRO A 499 -4.02 0.78 23.79
N VAL A 500 -3.10 1.62 23.32
CA VAL A 500 -3.02 3.04 23.66
C VAL A 500 -3.42 3.87 22.43
N PRO A 501 -4.54 4.62 22.46
CA PRO A 501 -4.96 5.49 21.36
C PRO A 501 -3.88 6.51 20.97
N THR A 502 -3.89 7.01 19.73
CA THR A 502 -3.06 8.19 19.37
C THR A 502 -3.41 9.43 20.21
N ASN A 503 -4.64 9.51 20.72
CA ASN A 503 -5.14 10.68 21.44
C ASN A 503 -5.78 10.30 22.80
N GLY A 504 -4.94 10.10 23.82
CA GLY A 504 -5.29 9.85 25.24
C GLY A 504 -5.55 8.37 25.61
N THR A 505 -6.28 8.09 26.70
CA THR A 505 -6.67 6.72 27.16
C THR A 505 -8.10 6.32 26.77
N PHE A 506 -8.37 5.05 26.45
CA PHE A 506 -9.75 4.60 26.20
C PHE A 506 -10.69 4.72 27.41
N THR A 507 -11.98 4.98 27.17
CA THR A 507 -13.04 4.99 28.20
C THR A 507 -13.43 3.59 28.66
N ASN A 508 -13.38 2.60 27.75
CA ASN A 508 -13.57 1.17 28.01
C ASN A 508 -12.29 0.41 27.61
N PRO A 509 -11.92 -0.69 28.28
CA PRO A 509 -10.73 -1.45 27.92
C PRO A 509 -10.94 -2.21 26.60
N VAL A 510 -10.58 -1.57 25.47
CA VAL A 510 -10.29 -2.28 24.23
C VAL A 510 -9.15 -3.27 24.51
N LYS A 511 -9.20 -4.47 23.93
CA LYS A 511 -8.15 -5.48 24.06
C LYS A 511 -7.30 -5.47 22.79
N PHE A 512 -6.03 -5.80 22.95
CA PHE A 512 -5.18 -6.21 21.84
C PHE A 512 -5.65 -7.58 21.35
N GLU A 513 -5.76 -7.76 20.04
CA GLU A 513 -6.24 -8.99 19.40
C GLU A 513 -5.15 -9.61 18.50
N LEU A 514 -5.03 -10.93 18.54
CA LEU A 514 -4.43 -11.70 17.43
C LEU A 514 -5.55 -12.39 16.68
N THR A 515 -5.60 -12.20 15.36
CA THR A 515 -6.67 -12.74 14.51
C THR A 515 -6.06 -13.37 13.27
N ALA A 516 -6.74 -14.35 12.66
CA ALA A 516 -6.39 -14.82 11.33
C ALA A 516 -6.26 -13.63 10.37
N GLN A 517 -5.38 -13.74 9.38
CA GLN A 517 -5.26 -12.75 8.32
C GLN A 517 -6.59 -12.58 7.58
N GLU A 518 -7.13 -11.37 7.63
CA GLU A 518 -8.16 -10.93 6.69
C GLU A 518 -7.48 -10.42 5.41
N GLY A 519 -8.08 -10.71 4.26
CA GLY A 519 -7.51 -10.35 2.95
C GLY A 519 -6.39 -11.27 2.44
N PRO A 520 -6.08 -11.18 1.14
CA PRO A 520 -5.06 -12.01 0.48
C PRO A 520 -3.64 -11.61 0.87
N SER A 521 -2.69 -12.55 0.82
CA SER A 521 -1.26 -12.32 1.05
C SER A 521 -0.60 -11.62 -0.15
N ALA A 522 0.55 -10.96 0.06
CA ALA A 522 1.33 -10.38 -1.02
C ALA A 522 2.10 -11.49 -1.76
N VAL A 523 1.92 -11.58 -3.08
CA VAL A 523 2.46 -12.64 -3.94
C VAL A 523 3.11 -12.07 -5.19
N ILE A 524 3.98 -12.86 -5.84
CA ILE A 524 4.50 -12.56 -7.18
C ILE A 524 3.36 -12.80 -8.19
N GLU A 525 2.82 -11.74 -8.77
CA GLU A 525 1.76 -11.80 -9.78
C GLU A 525 2.36 -12.05 -11.18
N ARG A 526 3.46 -11.38 -11.51
CA ARG A 526 4.22 -11.64 -12.75
C ARG A 526 5.70 -11.29 -12.61
N VAL A 527 6.47 -11.74 -13.59
CA VAL A 527 7.91 -11.49 -13.72
C VAL A 527 8.16 -10.67 -14.99
N LEU A 528 8.99 -9.63 -14.88
CA LEU A 528 9.43 -8.78 -15.99
C LEU A 528 10.91 -9.02 -16.28
N THR A 529 11.26 -9.18 -17.55
CA THR A 529 12.66 -9.16 -18.01
C THR A 529 12.99 -7.74 -18.51
N PRO A 530 14.18 -7.19 -18.21
CA PRO A 530 14.60 -5.91 -18.77
C PRO A 530 14.52 -5.86 -20.30
N VAL A 531 14.00 -4.75 -20.83
CA VAL A 531 13.95 -4.48 -22.27
C VAL A 531 15.25 -3.88 -22.80
N SER A 532 16.06 -3.27 -21.93
CA SER A 532 17.40 -2.78 -22.24
C SER A 532 18.28 -2.70 -20.98
N MET A 533 19.59 -2.57 -21.21
CA MET A 533 20.60 -2.23 -20.20
C MET A 533 21.64 -1.31 -20.85
N GLN A 534 22.07 -0.28 -20.13
CA GLN A 534 23.09 0.68 -20.57
C GLN A 534 24.04 1.04 -19.42
N GLU A 535 25.31 1.32 -19.74
CA GLU A 535 26.31 1.78 -18.77
C GLU A 535 26.44 3.31 -18.84
N ILE A 536 25.83 4.02 -17.89
CA ILE A 536 25.79 5.50 -17.85
C ILE A 536 25.75 5.99 -16.39
N PRO A 537 26.80 6.70 -15.89
CA PRO A 537 28.16 6.78 -16.44
C PRO A 537 28.90 5.42 -16.32
N THR A 538 30.20 5.40 -16.64
CA THR A 538 31.05 4.20 -16.48
C THR A 538 30.95 3.62 -15.06
N GLY A 539 30.73 2.31 -14.96
CA GLY A 539 30.49 1.59 -13.70
C GLY A 539 29.07 1.67 -13.14
N HIS A 540 28.14 2.35 -13.82
CA HIS A 540 26.72 2.46 -13.45
C HIS A 540 25.83 1.79 -14.51
N PHE A 541 25.24 0.64 -14.19
CA PHE A 541 24.49 -0.17 -15.16
C PHE A 541 22.99 -0.02 -14.94
N VAL A 542 22.34 0.80 -15.79
CA VAL A 542 20.90 1.08 -15.74
C VAL A 542 20.14 0.10 -16.62
N TYR A 543 19.29 -0.72 -16.00
CA TYR A 543 18.31 -1.58 -16.65
C TYR A 543 16.96 -0.86 -16.76
N ASP A 544 16.29 -0.96 -17.91
CA ASP A 544 14.89 -0.55 -18.10
C ASP A 544 13.99 -1.80 -18.13
N LEU A 545 12.99 -1.88 -17.26
CA LEU A 545 11.96 -2.94 -17.29
C LEU A 545 10.84 -2.68 -18.30
N GLY A 546 10.83 -1.53 -18.95
CA GLY A 546 9.80 -1.08 -19.90
C GLY A 546 8.48 -0.66 -19.25
N GLN A 547 8.34 -0.84 -17.94
CA GLN A 547 7.12 -0.65 -17.16
C GLN A 547 7.47 -0.16 -15.75
N ASN A 548 6.79 0.89 -15.27
CA ASN A 548 6.85 1.28 -13.86
C ASN A 548 6.04 0.25 -13.04
N MET A 549 6.74 -0.63 -12.34
CA MET A 549 6.18 -1.73 -11.54
C MET A 549 6.38 -1.49 -10.05
N VAL A 550 5.83 -2.38 -9.22
CA VAL A 550 6.05 -2.39 -7.77
C VAL A 550 6.40 -3.78 -7.31
N GLY A 551 7.36 -3.86 -6.40
CA GLY A 551 7.85 -5.10 -5.83
C GLY A 551 9.35 -5.04 -5.64
N THR A 552 10.06 -6.08 -6.07
CA THR A 552 11.51 -6.19 -5.90
C THR A 552 12.14 -6.85 -7.12
N VAL A 553 13.43 -7.21 -7.07
CA VAL A 553 14.14 -7.93 -8.13
C VAL A 553 14.48 -9.36 -7.73
N ARG A 554 14.73 -10.20 -8.73
CA ARG A 554 15.53 -11.43 -8.60
C ARG A 554 16.82 -11.25 -9.39
N LEU A 555 17.95 -11.41 -8.69
CA LEU A 555 19.26 -11.47 -9.33
C LEU A 555 19.78 -12.91 -9.32
N ARG A 556 20.40 -13.33 -10.43
CA ARG A 556 21.31 -14.48 -10.45
C ARG A 556 22.72 -13.94 -10.55
N LEU A 557 23.57 -14.31 -9.60
CA LEU A 557 24.83 -13.63 -9.32
C LEU A 557 26.00 -14.61 -9.38
N LYS A 558 27.19 -14.13 -9.76
CA LYS A 558 28.45 -14.89 -9.63
C LYS A 558 29.64 -13.95 -9.54
N GLY A 559 30.33 -13.93 -8.40
CA GLY A 559 31.42 -12.98 -8.14
C GLY A 559 32.38 -13.48 -7.07
N GLU A 560 33.42 -12.71 -6.80
CA GLU A 560 34.40 -13.02 -5.76
C GLU A 560 33.80 -12.78 -4.36
N ARG A 561 34.19 -13.60 -3.38
CA ARG A 561 33.75 -13.44 -1.98
C ARG A 561 34.11 -12.06 -1.45
N GLY A 562 33.11 -11.32 -0.95
CA GLY A 562 33.29 -9.98 -0.40
C GLY A 562 33.22 -8.85 -1.43
N LEU A 563 33.11 -9.13 -2.74
CA LEU A 563 32.60 -8.16 -3.69
C LEU A 563 31.21 -7.68 -3.20
N SER A 564 30.90 -6.41 -3.38
CA SER A 564 29.63 -5.83 -2.92
C SER A 564 29.06 -4.92 -3.99
N ILE A 565 27.77 -5.10 -4.30
CA ILE A 565 27.02 -4.28 -5.27
C ILE A 565 25.87 -3.55 -4.57
N LYS A 566 25.47 -2.44 -5.16
CA LYS A 566 24.37 -1.57 -4.73
C LYS A 566 23.35 -1.47 -5.87
N LEU A 567 22.07 -1.56 -5.53
CA LEU A 567 20.95 -1.39 -6.45
C LEU A 567 20.18 -0.14 -6.05
N ARG A 568 19.92 0.76 -7.02
CA ARG A 568 19.07 1.95 -6.83
C ARG A 568 17.88 1.89 -7.79
N TYR A 569 16.73 2.36 -7.32
CA TYR A 569 15.46 2.23 -8.03
C TYR A 569 14.87 3.58 -8.42
N GLY A 570 14.42 3.73 -9.67
CA GLY A 570 13.82 4.98 -10.19
C GLY A 570 12.58 4.74 -11.06
N GLU A 571 11.61 5.65 -10.97
CA GLU A 571 10.40 5.60 -11.81
C GLU A 571 10.63 6.17 -13.22
N MET A 572 11.50 7.16 -13.31
CA MET A 572 11.84 7.91 -14.53
C MET A 572 13.36 7.93 -14.71
N SER A 573 13.80 8.31 -15.91
CA SER A 573 15.21 8.64 -16.19
C SER A 573 15.31 10.07 -16.70
N TYR A 574 16.49 10.66 -16.56
CA TYR A 574 16.89 11.85 -17.30
C TYR A 574 17.13 11.51 -18.79
N ALA A 575 17.21 12.54 -19.64
CA ALA A 575 17.43 12.38 -21.08
C ALA A 575 18.80 11.80 -21.46
N ASN A 576 19.77 11.81 -20.55
CA ASN A 576 21.07 11.15 -20.69
C ASN A 576 21.03 9.66 -20.29
N GLY A 577 19.95 9.17 -19.68
CA GLY A 577 19.80 7.78 -19.23
C GLY A 577 20.08 7.53 -17.74
N GLU A 578 20.54 8.53 -16.97
CA GLU A 578 20.67 8.44 -15.51
C GLU A 578 19.28 8.32 -14.85
N ILE A 579 19.17 7.57 -13.74
CA ILE A 579 17.89 7.40 -13.04
C ILE A 579 17.45 8.67 -12.29
N TYR A 580 16.16 8.99 -12.35
CA TYR A 580 15.58 10.11 -11.60
C TYR A 580 15.02 9.61 -10.25
N ILE A 581 15.65 10.05 -9.16
CA ILE A 581 15.35 9.59 -7.79
C ILE A 581 15.00 10.71 -6.81
N LYS A 582 14.98 11.99 -7.24
CA LYS A 582 14.68 13.12 -6.33
C LYS A 582 13.28 13.05 -5.71
N ASN A 583 12.29 12.54 -6.45
CA ASN A 583 10.91 12.44 -5.97
C ASN A 583 10.68 11.36 -4.90
N ILE A 584 11.69 10.53 -4.61
CA ILE A 584 11.67 9.50 -3.56
C ILE A 584 11.85 10.13 -2.16
N ARG A 585 12.33 11.38 -2.09
CA ARG A 585 12.49 12.21 -0.88
C ARG A 585 13.52 11.60 0.07
N SER A 586 13.16 11.18 1.29
CA SER A 586 14.11 10.61 2.26
C SER A 586 14.13 9.08 2.37
N ALA A 587 13.28 8.37 1.62
CA ALA A 587 13.32 6.90 1.51
C ALA A 587 14.56 6.50 0.71
N ALA A 588 15.38 5.61 1.24
CA ALA A 588 16.65 5.29 0.58
C ALA A 588 16.51 4.46 -0.71
N ASN A 589 15.43 3.68 -0.90
CA ASN A 589 15.21 2.81 -2.09
C ASN A 589 16.52 2.21 -2.64
N THR A 590 17.30 1.59 -1.75
CA THR A 590 18.62 1.08 -2.07
C THR A 590 18.82 -0.28 -1.42
N ASP A 591 19.02 -1.31 -2.23
CA ASP A 591 19.47 -2.61 -1.74
C ASP A 591 20.98 -2.74 -1.89
N THR A 592 21.60 -3.54 -1.03
CA THR A 592 23.00 -3.95 -1.22
C THR A 592 23.16 -5.46 -1.10
N TYR A 593 24.07 -6.03 -1.89
CA TYR A 593 24.38 -7.45 -1.87
C TYR A 593 25.90 -7.67 -1.81
N THR A 594 26.35 -8.41 -0.81
CA THR A 594 27.75 -8.83 -0.66
C THR A 594 27.87 -10.33 -0.90
N PHE A 595 28.75 -10.70 -1.83
CA PHE A 595 28.88 -12.04 -2.39
C PHE A 595 29.53 -13.02 -1.40
N SER A 596 28.98 -14.23 -1.31
CA SER A 596 29.58 -15.33 -0.54
C SER A 596 30.75 -15.98 -1.28
N GLY A 597 30.76 -15.90 -2.61
CA GLY A 597 31.76 -16.50 -3.50
C GLY A 597 31.44 -17.93 -3.93
N ASP A 598 30.15 -18.31 -4.01
CA ASP A 598 29.77 -19.67 -4.42
C ASP A 598 30.16 -19.94 -5.89
N PRO A 599 31.00 -20.95 -6.19
CA PRO A 599 31.39 -21.28 -7.56
C PRO A 599 30.21 -21.71 -8.45
N ASN A 600 29.09 -22.14 -7.87
CA ASN A 600 27.86 -22.52 -8.58
C ASN A 600 26.98 -21.31 -8.93
N GLY A 601 27.26 -20.14 -8.36
CA GLY A 601 26.46 -18.93 -8.46
C GLY A 601 25.45 -18.79 -7.31
N GLU A 602 25.01 -17.55 -7.11
CA GLU A 602 24.21 -17.11 -5.97
C GLU A 602 22.86 -16.55 -6.47
N THR A 603 21.91 -16.35 -5.57
CA THR A 603 20.59 -15.78 -5.92
C THR A 603 20.11 -14.84 -4.84
N PHE A 604 19.74 -13.64 -5.25
CA PHE A 604 19.25 -12.59 -4.35
C PHE A 604 17.82 -12.21 -4.72
N VAL A 605 16.96 -12.16 -3.70
CA VAL A 605 15.61 -11.61 -3.73
C VAL A 605 15.43 -10.88 -2.39
N PRO A 606 15.39 -9.55 -2.36
CA PRO A 606 15.06 -8.79 -1.15
C PRO A 606 13.75 -9.30 -0.53
N SER A 607 13.74 -9.53 0.77
CA SER A 607 12.66 -10.26 1.46
C SER A 607 11.73 -9.35 2.26
N PHE A 608 12.22 -8.20 2.71
CA PHE A 608 11.54 -7.31 3.66
C PHE A 608 11.35 -5.87 3.16
N THR A 609 11.63 -5.63 1.87
CA THR A 609 11.48 -4.34 1.22
C THR A 609 10.77 -4.43 -0.12
N SER A 610 10.28 -3.29 -0.59
CA SER A 610 9.61 -3.12 -1.88
C SER A 610 9.92 -1.73 -2.43
N HIS A 611 9.87 -1.56 -3.75
CA HIS A 611 10.09 -0.29 -4.43
C HIS A 611 9.07 -0.12 -5.56
N GLY A 612 8.75 1.13 -5.88
CA GLY A 612 8.06 1.49 -7.13
C GLY A 612 9.07 2.02 -8.15
N PHE A 613 9.23 1.33 -9.27
CA PHE A 613 10.29 1.60 -10.22
C PHE A 613 10.03 1.05 -11.62
N ARG A 614 10.63 1.71 -12.62
CA ARG A 614 10.84 1.20 -13.97
C ARG A 614 12.30 0.86 -14.23
N TYR A 615 13.20 1.64 -13.63
CA TYR A 615 14.63 1.56 -13.85
C TYR A 615 15.35 1.02 -12.60
N VAL A 616 16.33 0.15 -12.82
CA VAL A 616 17.24 -0.36 -11.78
C VAL A 616 18.66 0.00 -12.18
N GLU A 617 19.35 0.80 -11.38
CA GLU A 617 20.79 1.01 -11.54
C GLU A 617 21.55 0.05 -10.64
N ILE A 618 22.55 -0.64 -11.18
CA ILE A 618 23.52 -1.45 -10.42
C ILE A 618 24.90 -0.78 -10.46
N THR A 619 25.49 -0.60 -9.29
CA THR A 619 26.83 -0.03 -9.07
C THR A 619 27.63 -0.90 -8.10
N GLY A 620 28.95 -0.68 -8.01
CA GLY A 620 29.74 -1.19 -6.89
C GLY A 620 29.38 -0.48 -5.58
N ASN A 621 29.50 -1.17 -4.46
CA ASN A 621 29.23 -0.65 -3.11
C ASN A 621 30.55 -0.50 -2.35
N GLY A 622 31.07 0.71 -2.22
CA GLY A 622 32.39 1.00 -1.65
C GLY A 622 33.57 0.57 -2.54
N CYS A 623 33.30 0.30 -3.82
CA CYS A 623 34.27 -0.12 -4.83
C CYS A 623 33.81 0.29 -6.24
N GLU A 624 34.75 0.41 -7.18
CA GLU A 624 34.41 0.56 -8.60
C GLU A 624 34.04 -0.80 -9.21
N LEU A 625 32.98 -0.83 -10.01
CA LEU A 625 32.55 -2.02 -10.75
C LEU A 625 32.94 -1.87 -12.22
N SER A 626 33.96 -2.62 -12.67
CA SER A 626 34.53 -2.48 -14.02
C SER A 626 33.62 -2.95 -15.16
N ASP A 627 32.73 -3.89 -14.86
CA ASP A 627 31.73 -4.43 -15.78
C ASP A 627 30.62 -5.15 -14.98
N ILE A 628 29.48 -5.40 -15.63
CA ILE A 628 28.29 -5.98 -14.99
C ILE A 628 28.28 -7.51 -14.95
N SER A 629 29.37 -8.21 -15.34
CA SER A 629 29.37 -9.68 -15.51
C SER A 629 29.08 -10.48 -14.23
N CYS A 630 29.23 -9.85 -13.05
CA CYS A 630 28.83 -10.44 -11.79
C CYS A 630 27.30 -10.64 -11.64
N VAL A 631 26.50 -9.94 -12.45
CA VAL A 631 25.04 -10.09 -12.57
C VAL A 631 24.73 -10.88 -13.84
N THR A 632 24.43 -12.17 -13.68
CA THR A 632 24.15 -13.08 -14.81
C THR A 632 22.72 -12.96 -15.34
N SER A 633 21.77 -12.54 -14.50
CA SER A 633 20.43 -12.11 -14.93
C SER A 633 19.76 -11.22 -13.88
N LEU A 634 18.92 -10.29 -14.34
CA LEU A 634 17.99 -9.52 -13.52
C LEU A 634 16.55 -9.77 -13.99
N GLU A 635 15.64 -9.96 -13.05
CA GLU A 635 14.20 -10.02 -13.27
C GLU A 635 13.49 -9.06 -12.30
N GLY A 636 12.50 -8.30 -12.76
CA GLY A 636 11.58 -7.56 -11.89
C GLY A 636 10.45 -8.48 -11.40
N LEU A 637 10.26 -8.60 -10.09
CA LEU A 637 9.19 -9.38 -9.47
C LEU A 637 8.04 -8.45 -9.08
N VAL A 638 6.95 -8.49 -9.84
CA VAL A 638 5.77 -7.65 -9.56
C VAL A 638 5.00 -8.25 -8.39
N LEU A 639 4.93 -7.50 -7.29
CA LEU A 639 4.27 -7.92 -6.05
C LEU A 639 2.95 -7.17 -5.86
N CYS A 640 1.87 -7.89 -5.58
CA CYS A 640 0.60 -7.31 -5.15
C CYS A 640 -0.21 -8.29 -4.30
N ASN A 641 -1.24 -7.78 -3.63
CA ASN A 641 -2.25 -8.55 -2.91
C ASN A 641 -3.48 -8.88 -3.80
N THR A 642 -3.67 -8.20 -4.94
CA THR A 642 -4.84 -8.38 -5.84
C THR A 642 -4.42 -8.86 -7.24
N PRO A 643 -3.95 -10.11 -7.38
CA PRO A 643 -3.42 -10.61 -8.67
C PRO A 643 -4.52 -10.90 -9.71
N ASP A 644 -5.74 -11.21 -9.26
CA ASP A 644 -6.84 -11.64 -10.12
C ASP A 644 -7.45 -10.45 -10.88
N THR A 645 -7.18 -10.35 -12.18
CA THR A 645 -7.82 -9.38 -13.08
C THR A 645 -9.24 -9.84 -13.43
N THR A 646 -10.24 -8.99 -13.20
CA THR A 646 -11.67 -9.27 -13.45
C THR A 646 -12.25 -8.45 -14.61
N GLY A 647 -11.63 -7.32 -14.96
CA GLY A 647 -12.11 -6.39 -15.99
C GLY A 647 -11.16 -6.24 -17.17
N SER A 648 -11.72 -6.09 -18.36
CA SER A 648 -10.98 -5.72 -19.57
C SER A 648 -11.71 -4.64 -20.37
N PHE A 649 -10.94 -3.74 -20.98
CA PHE A 649 -11.43 -2.71 -21.89
C PHE A 649 -10.43 -2.54 -23.04
N SER A 650 -10.94 -2.35 -24.26
CA SER A 650 -10.16 -1.94 -25.42
C SER A 650 -11.03 -1.17 -26.44
N CYS A 651 -10.45 -0.18 -27.10
CA CYS A 651 -11.11 0.61 -28.14
C CYS A 651 -10.18 0.83 -29.35
N SER A 652 -10.66 1.60 -30.33
CA SER A 652 -9.89 1.89 -31.56
C SER A 652 -8.71 2.85 -31.38
N ASP A 653 -8.64 3.64 -30.30
CA ASP A 653 -7.48 4.53 -30.04
C ASP A 653 -6.41 3.80 -29.19
N PRO A 654 -5.19 3.55 -29.71
CA PRO A 654 -4.12 2.93 -28.95
C PRO A 654 -3.68 3.75 -27.73
N LEU A 655 -3.85 5.07 -27.71
CA LEU A 655 -3.51 5.91 -26.56
C LEU A 655 -4.50 5.73 -25.41
N VAL A 656 -5.79 5.54 -25.70
CA VAL A 656 -6.80 5.21 -24.68
C VAL A 656 -6.62 3.77 -24.17
N ASN A 657 -6.20 2.84 -25.03
CA ASN A 657 -5.79 1.50 -24.60
C ASN A 657 -4.57 1.54 -23.66
N GLN A 658 -3.57 2.39 -23.97
CA GLN A 658 -2.42 2.59 -23.09
C GLN A 658 -2.82 3.29 -21.78
N LEU A 659 -3.75 4.25 -21.81
CA LEU A 659 -4.32 4.86 -20.59
C LEU A 659 -4.94 3.79 -19.68
N GLN A 660 -5.77 2.89 -20.23
CA GLN A 660 -6.35 1.77 -19.46
C GLN A 660 -5.28 0.81 -18.91
N SER A 661 -4.22 0.54 -19.67
CA SER A 661 -3.06 -0.22 -19.16
C SER A 661 -2.40 0.50 -17.97
N ASN A 662 -2.17 1.82 -18.09
CA ASN A 662 -1.58 2.65 -17.03
C ASN A 662 -2.44 2.68 -15.76
N ILE A 663 -3.77 2.69 -15.90
CA ILE A 663 -4.73 2.57 -14.79
C ILE A 663 -4.55 1.24 -14.06
N GLN A 664 -4.53 0.12 -14.80
CA GLN A 664 -4.36 -1.21 -14.21
C GLN A 664 -2.98 -1.40 -13.56
N TRP A 665 -1.91 -0.82 -14.11
CA TRP A 665 -0.59 -0.85 -13.51
C TRP A 665 -0.48 0.03 -12.26
N GLY A 666 -1.10 1.21 -12.25
CA GLY A 666 -1.17 2.09 -11.07
C GLY A 666 -1.93 1.44 -9.91
N GLN A 667 -3.04 0.76 -10.22
CA GLN A 667 -3.79 -0.06 -9.26
C GLN A 667 -2.94 -1.23 -8.75
N ARG A 668 -2.38 -2.06 -9.64
CA ARG A 668 -1.54 -3.22 -9.26
C ARG A 668 -0.43 -2.80 -8.31
N GLY A 669 0.24 -1.69 -8.62
CA GLY A 669 1.37 -1.20 -7.84
C GLY A 669 1.02 -0.77 -6.42
N ASN A 670 -0.19 -0.24 -6.20
CA ASN A 670 -0.61 0.28 -4.91
C ASN A 670 -1.54 -0.65 -4.12
N SER A 671 -1.90 -1.82 -4.69
CA SER A 671 -2.54 -2.93 -3.96
C SER A 671 -1.50 -3.76 -3.18
N LEU A 672 -0.72 -3.14 -2.28
CA LEU A 672 0.35 -3.82 -1.54
C LEU A 672 0.31 -3.48 -0.05
N LEU A 673 -0.05 -4.48 0.78
CA LEU A 673 -0.33 -4.44 2.23
C LEU A 673 -1.55 -3.60 2.64
N VAL A 674 -1.67 -2.40 2.07
CA VAL A 674 -2.78 -1.44 2.21
C VAL A 674 -2.98 -0.77 0.84
N TYR A 675 -4.07 -0.03 0.63
CA TYR A 675 -4.29 0.66 -0.64
C TYR A 675 -3.51 1.99 -0.65
N THR A 676 -2.24 1.96 -1.08
CA THR A 676 -1.29 3.06 -0.88
C THR A 676 -1.51 4.24 -1.83
N ASP A 677 -1.22 5.47 -1.40
CA ASP A 677 -1.10 6.61 -2.30
C ASP A 677 -0.08 6.34 -3.42
N CYS A 678 1.15 6.03 -3.04
CA CYS A 678 2.21 5.74 -3.98
C CYS A 678 3.17 4.69 -3.40
N PRO A 679 3.88 3.93 -4.25
CA PRO A 679 4.63 2.75 -3.82
C PRO A 679 6.14 2.97 -3.64
N GLN A 680 6.67 4.14 -3.99
CA GLN A 680 8.11 4.39 -4.10
C GLN A 680 8.69 5.25 -2.98
N ARG A 681 8.09 6.41 -2.66
CA ARG A 681 8.70 7.40 -1.74
C ARG A 681 8.52 7.04 -0.27
N ASN A 682 9.00 7.90 0.64
CA ASN A 682 8.80 7.80 2.09
C ASN A 682 7.33 8.07 2.54
N GLU A 683 6.37 7.37 1.96
CA GLU A 683 4.95 7.56 2.24
C GLU A 683 4.23 6.21 2.32
N ARG A 684 3.65 5.72 1.22
CA ARG A 684 3.08 4.36 1.12
C ARG A 684 2.05 4.11 2.22
N MET A 685 1.12 5.06 2.35
CA MET A 685 0.08 5.05 3.38
C MET A 685 -1.28 4.82 2.74
N GLY A 686 -2.19 4.17 3.47
CA GLY A 686 -3.55 3.90 3.01
C GLY A 686 -4.42 5.15 3.01
N TRP A 687 -4.15 6.12 2.14
CA TRP A 687 -4.85 7.40 2.08
C TRP A 687 -6.30 7.24 1.63
N THR A 688 -7.21 7.77 2.43
CA THR A 688 -8.65 7.48 2.32
C THR A 688 -9.33 8.19 1.14
N GLY A 689 -8.97 9.44 0.86
CA GLY A 689 -9.51 10.22 -0.27
C GLY A 689 -9.08 9.64 -1.63
N ASP A 690 -7.84 9.19 -1.69
CA ASP A 690 -7.24 8.52 -2.84
C ASP A 690 -7.99 7.20 -3.10
N ALA A 691 -8.19 6.40 -2.04
CA ALA A 691 -8.93 5.14 -2.13
C ALA A 691 -10.39 5.33 -2.60
N GLN A 692 -11.12 6.32 -2.07
CA GLN A 692 -12.54 6.50 -2.45
C GLN A 692 -12.74 6.87 -3.92
N VAL A 693 -11.88 7.74 -4.48
CA VAL A 693 -12.10 8.24 -5.85
C VAL A 693 -11.80 7.16 -6.90
N PHE A 694 -11.02 6.15 -6.51
CA PHE A 694 -10.60 5.06 -7.38
C PHE A 694 -11.33 3.73 -7.11
N ALA A 695 -11.92 3.51 -5.93
CA ALA A 695 -12.61 2.27 -5.58
C ALA A 695 -13.60 1.72 -6.64
N PRO A 696 -14.42 2.55 -7.34
CA PRO A 696 -15.27 2.05 -8.44
C PRO A 696 -14.45 1.45 -9.58
N THR A 697 -13.37 2.12 -9.99
CA THR A 697 -12.45 1.63 -11.05
C THR A 697 -11.72 0.37 -10.61
N ALA A 698 -11.34 0.30 -9.32
CA ALA A 698 -10.61 -0.82 -8.77
C ALA A 698 -11.39 -2.14 -8.91
N ALA A 699 -12.67 -2.12 -8.56
CA ALA A 699 -13.57 -3.27 -8.58
C ALA A 699 -13.98 -3.73 -9.98
N PHE A 700 -13.93 -2.86 -11.00
CA PHE A 700 -13.98 -3.30 -12.39
C PHE A 700 -12.70 -4.08 -12.75
N ASN A 701 -11.52 -3.47 -12.58
CA ASN A 701 -10.27 -4.05 -13.08
C ASN A 701 -9.86 -5.37 -12.41
N MET A 702 -10.02 -5.51 -11.09
CA MET A 702 -9.48 -6.65 -10.31
C MET A 702 -10.45 -7.13 -9.24
N ASP A 703 -10.26 -8.35 -8.77
CA ASP A 703 -10.95 -8.85 -7.58
C ASP A 703 -10.33 -8.21 -6.33
N VAL A 704 -10.99 -7.16 -5.83
CA VAL A 704 -10.55 -6.39 -4.67
C VAL A 704 -11.39 -6.67 -3.42
N GLN A 705 -12.40 -7.56 -3.46
CA GLN A 705 -13.38 -7.73 -2.38
C GLN A 705 -12.72 -8.02 -1.02
N SER A 706 -11.91 -9.07 -0.94
CA SER A 706 -11.22 -9.45 0.31
C SER A 706 -10.17 -8.41 0.75
N PHE A 707 -9.55 -7.70 -0.19
CA PHE A 707 -8.54 -6.69 0.10
C PHE A 707 -9.17 -5.40 0.67
N MET A 708 -10.26 -4.93 0.05
CA MET A 708 -11.02 -3.77 0.52
C MET A 708 -11.74 -4.05 1.83
N ASN A 709 -12.25 -5.26 2.07
CA ASN A 709 -12.79 -5.63 3.39
C ASN A 709 -11.73 -5.50 4.50
N LYS A 710 -10.50 -5.98 4.26
CA LYS A 710 -9.37 -5.79 5.20
C LYS A 710 -9.01 -4.31 5.37
N TRP A 711 -8.97 -3.51 4.30
CA TRP A 711 -8.66 -2.09 4.42
C TRP A 711 -9.76 -1.32 5.17
N LEU A 712 -11.03 -1.69 4.98
CA LEU A 712 -12.14 -1.14 5.75
C LEU A 712 -12.05 -1.52 7.24
N LEU A 713 -11.52 -2.71 7.59
CA LEU A 713 -11.16 -3.02 8.98
C LEU A 713 -10.09 -2.05 9.51
N ASP A 714 -9.04 -1.75 8.73
CA ASP A 714 -8.04 -0.74 9.12
C ASP A 714 -8.66 0.67 9.29
N VAL A 715 -9.67 1.03 8.50
CA VAL A 715 -10.40 2.31 8.63
C VAL A 715 -11.23 2.33 9.94
N ARG A 716 -11.90 1.22 10.29
CA ARG A 716 -12.64 1.09 11.56
C ARG A 716 -11.72 1.19 12.78
N ASP A 717 -10.61 0.45 12.75
CA ASP A 717 -9.56 0.50 13.78
C ASP A 717 -8.92 1.89 13.85
N GLY A 718 -8.65 2.51 12.69
CA GLY A 718 -8.14 3.86 12.56
C GLY A 718 -9.04 4.90 13.22
N GLN A 719 -10.34 4.92 12.89
CA GLN A 719 -11.32 5.81 13.54
C GLN A 719 -11.31 5.64 15.07
N LEU A 720 -11.27 4.39 15.56
CA LEU A 720 -11.28 4.07 16.99
C LEU A 720 -10.04 4.61 17.72
N MET A 721 -8.86 4.54 17.09
CA MET A 721 -7.58 5.00 17.64
C MET A 721 -7.38 6.51 17.51
N TYR A 722 -7.96 7.11 16.47
CA TYR A 722 -7.71 8.47 16.04
C TYR A 722 -8.45 9.52 16.86
N ASN A 723 -9.78 9.52 16.76
CA ASN A 723 -10.63 10.56 17.31
C ASN A 723 -11.90 9.98 17.92
N ARG A 724 -12.00 10.13 19.24
CA ARG A 724 -13.07 9.57 20.09
C ARG A 724 -14.48 10.04 19.74
N GLN A 725 -14.61 11.17 19.06
CA GLN A 725 -15.89 11.77 18.72
C GLN A 725 -16.43 11.29 17.36
N GLY A 726 -15.67 10.48 16.61
CA GLY A 726 -16.09 9.87 15.34
C GLY A 726 -15.34 10.34 14.10
N ALA A 727 -14.30 11.16 14.22
CA ALA A 727 -13.49 11.56 13.06
C ALA A 727 -12.71 10.36 12.50
N VAL A 728 -12.84 10.12 11.20
CA VAL A 728 -12.04 9.14 10.46
C VAL A 728 -10.71 9.81 10.05
N PRO A 729 -9.56 9.12 10.18
CA PRO A 729 -8.27 9.67 9.75
C PRO A 729 -8.14 9.81 8.23
N ASP A 730 -7.17 10.62 7.81
CA ASP A 730 -6.81 10.78 6.40
C ASP A 730 -6.10 9.52 5.85
N THR A 731 -5.56 8.65 6.73
CA THR A 731 -4.86 7.40 6.41
C THR A 731 -5.28 6.23 7.31
N ALA A 732 -5.36 5.03 6.74
CA ALA A 732 -5.66 3.79 7.45
C ALA A 732 -4.77 2.63 6.96
N PRO A 733 -4.01 1.93 7.83
CA PRO A 733 -3.77 2.20 9.25
C PRO A 733 -3.14 3.58 9.53
N LEU A 734 -3.17 3.99 10.79
CA LEU A 734 -2.70 5.31 11.22
C LEU A 734 -1.19 5.51 11.05
N GLY A 735 -0.80 6.30 10.05
CA GLY A 735 0.54 6.86 9.84
C GLY A 735 0.45 8.22 9.13
N GLY A 736 1.53 8.74 8.54
CA GLY A 736 1.51 10.01 7.80
C GLY A 736 1.05 11.26 8.59
N ASP A 737 0.38 12.17 7.88
CA ASP A 737 -0.17 13.47 8.31
C ASP A 737 -1.70 13.41 8.37
N ASN A 738 -2.26 13.15 9.56
CA ASN A 738 -3.71 13.12 9.76
C ASN A 738 -4.19 14.40 10.45
N ARG A 739 -5.25 15.01 9.93
CA ARG A 739 -5.81 16.27 10.43
C ARG A 739 -6.76 16.07 11.63
N PRO A 740 -6.65 16.81 12.76
CA PRO A 740 -7.06 16.33 14.11
C PRO A 740 -8.47 15.79 14.44
N ALA A 741 -9.61 16.10 13.80
CA ALA A 741 -9.88 16.99 12.67
C ALA A 741 -10.86 16.25 11.73
N GLY A 742 -10.38 15.19 11.07
CA GLY A 742 -11.05 14.49 9.97
C GLY A 742 -11.14 15.37 8.73
N CYS A 743 -10.67 14.88 7.58
CA CYS A 743 -10.66 15.66 6.35
C CYS A 743 -11.86 15.33 5.44
N ALA A 744 -12.65 16.35 5.07
CA ALA A 744 -13.73 16.20 4.09
C ALA A 744 -13.17 15.78 2.72
N GLY A 745 -13.80 14.79 2.08
CA GLY A 745 -13.31 14.12 0.87
C GLY A 745 -12.25 13.04 1.12
N TRP A 746 -11.86 12.80 2.38
CA TRP A 746 -10.95 11.72 2.79
C TRP A 746 -11.66 10.79 3.77
N ALA A 747 -12.10 11.34 4.91
CA ALA A 747 -12.90 10.64 5.91
C ALA A 747 -14.23 10.06 5.36
N ASP A 748 -14.77 10.68 4.31
CA ASP A 748 -15.98 10.25 3.58
C ASP A 748 -15.82 8.89 2.87
N ALA A 749 -14.58 8.42 2.67
CA ALA A 749 -14.27 7.07 2.19
C ALA A 749 -14.87 5.97 3.08
N SER A 750 -15.05 6.25 4.38
CA SER A 750 -15.72 5.35 5.33
C SER A 750 -17.18 5.03 4.96
N VAL A 751 -17.82 5.85 4.11
CA VAL A 751 -19.19 5.65 3.59
C VAL A 751 -19.16 5.23 2.11
N ILE A 752 -18.32 5.89 1.31
CA ILE A 752 -18.27 5.72 -0.15
C ILE A 752 -17.65 4.36 -0.55
N VAL A 753 -16.57 3.93 0.10
CA VAL A 753 -15.93 2.66 -0.27
C VAL A 753 -16.81 1.44 0.07
N PRO A 754 -17.46 1.33 1.26
CA PRO A 754 -18.43 0.26 1.50
C PRO A 754 -19.59 0.25 0.50
N TRP A 755 -20.09 1.42 0.10
CA TRP A 755 -21.14 1.53 -0.91
C TRP A 755 -20.73 0.94 -2.26
N GLU A 756 -19.57 1.35 -2.79
CA GLU A 756 -19.07 0.88 -4.08
C GLU A 756 -18.69 -0.62 -4.05
N MET A 757 -18.20 -1.14 -2.92
CA MET A 757 -17.98 -2.59 -2.74
C MET A 757 -19.31 -3.37 -2.70
N TYR A 758 -20.34 -2.84 -2.06
CA TYR A 758 -21.69 -3.42 -2.08
C TYR A 758 -22.26 -3.44 -3.51
N LEU A 759 -22.12 -2.35 -4.28
CA LEU A 759 -22.55 -2.34 -5.69
C LEU A 759 -21.79 -3.39 -6.51
N ALA A 760 -20.47 -3.48 -6.38
CA ALA A 760 -19.65 -4.40 -7.16
C ALA A 760 -19.89 -5.89 -6.84
N TYR A 761 -20.15 -6.23 -5.57
CA TYR A 761 -20.16 -7.62 -5.09
C TYR A 761 -21.51 -8.11 -4.52
N GLY A 762 -22.48 -7.24 -4.28
CA GLY A 762 -23.81 -7.57 -3.76
C GLY A 762 -23.84 -8.04 -2.30
N ASP A 763 -22.75 -7.87 -1.55
CA ASP A 763 -22.60 -8.37 -0.17
C ASP A 763 -23.02 -7.28 0.84
N THR A 764 -24.19 -7.42 1.46
CA THR A 764 -24.70 -6.42 2.43
C THR A 764 -23.84 -6.31 3.69
N ARG A 765 -23.05 -7.34 4.02
CA ARG A 765 -22.23 -7.36 5.25
C ARG A 765 -21.17 -6.26 5.26
N VAL A 766 -20.66 -5.85 4.09
CA VAL A 766 -19.71 -4.72 4.01
C VAL A 766 -20.37 -3.42 4.49
N LEU A 767 -21.68 -3.27 4.33
CA LEU A 767 -22.44 -2.16 4.88
C LEU A 767 -22.71 -2.34 6.38
N GLU A 768 -23.11 -3.55 6.80
CA GLU A 768 -23.43 -3.90 8.19
C GLU A 768 -22.22 -3.71 9.13
N GLU A 769 -21.07 -4.28 8.77
CA GLU A 769 -19.83 -4.25 9.55
C GLU A 769 -19.24 -2.84 9.69
N ASN A 770 -19.51 -1.97 8.71
CA ASN A 770 -19.01 -0.59 8.68
C ASN A 770 -20.04 0.44 9.18
N TYR A 771 -21.31 0.07 9.40
CA TYR A 771 -22.40 1.01 9.68
C TYR A 771 -22.11 1.94 10.86
N GLU A 772 -21.57 1.40 11.94
CA GLU A 772 -21.21 2.18 13.14
C GLU A 772 -20.07 3.17 12.88
N CYS A 773 -19.15 2.87 11.95
CA CYS A 773 -18.10 3.78 11.53
C CYS A 773 -18.69 4.95 10.72
N MET A 774 -19.55 4.65 9.75
CA MET A 774 -20.28 5.62 8.92
C MET A 774 -21.14 6.56 9.78
N ALA A 775 -21.97 5.99 10.65
CA ALA A 775 -22.89 6.74 11.51
C ALA A 775 -22.13 7.69 12.45
N ARG A 776 -21.01 7.24 13.05
CA ARG A 776 -20.15 8.10 13.87
C ARG A 776 -19.50 9.22 13.08
N TRP A 777 -19.08 8.99 11.83
CA TRP A 777 -18.53 10.05 10.99
C TRP A 777 -19.57 11.14 10.68
N ILE A 778 -20.79 10.76 10.28
CA ILE A 778 -21.87 11.73 9.99
C ILE A 778 -22.33 12.44 11.27
N ALA A 779 -22.38 11.76 12.41
CA ALA A 779 -22.63 12.39 13.70
C ALA A 779 -21.52 13.38 14.07
N TYR A 780 -20.25 13.06 13.80
CA TYR A 780 -19.11 13.93 14.05
C TYR A 780 -19.10 15.18 13.17
N GLN A 781 -19.50 15.08 11.89
CA GLN A 781 -19.77 16.25 11.03
C GLN A 781 -20.84 17.18 11.61
N SER A 782 -21.74 16.65 12.45
CA SER A 782 -22.92 17.37 12.95
C SER A 782 -22.71 18.11 14.26
N LEU A 783 -21.55 17.97 14.92
CA LEU A 783 -21.30 18.61 16.21
C LEU A 783 -21.33 20.14 16.12
N ASP A 784 -22.08 20.80 17.01
CA ASP A 784 -22.19 22.28 17.08
C ASP A 784 -20.83 22.98 17.16
N SER A 785 -19.87 22.33 17.86
CA SER A 785 -18.49 22.78 17.99
C SER A 785 -17.71 22.78 16.68
N ARG A 786 -18.17 22.06 15.66
CA ARG A 786 -17.60 22.05 14.29
C ARG A 786 -18.40 22.89 13.32
N GLN A 787 -19.72 23.03 13.51
CA GLN A 787 -20.55 23.91 12.67
C GLN A 787 -20.17 25.40 12.82
N ASN A 788 -19.67 25.82 13.99
CA ASN A 788 -19.40 27.24 14.31
C ASN A 788 -17.89 27.62 14.36
N CYS A 789 -16.98 26.78 13.87
CA CYS A 789 -15.54 27.05 13.93
C CYS A 789 -15.09 28.06 12.85
N GLY A 790 -15.18 29.36 13.19
CA GLY A 790 -14.44 30.44 12.53
C GLY A 790 -15.33 31.54 11.95
N LEU A 791 -15.35 32.70 12.62
CA LEU A 791 -15.79 33.97 12.01
C LEU A 791 -14.72 34.43 11.02
N ARG A 792 -14.91 34.12 9.74
CA ARG A 792 -13.88 34.35 8.72
C ARG A 792 -13.90 35.81 8.25
N THR A 793 -12.80 36.53 8.52
CA THR A 793 -12.56 37.90 8.03
C THR A 793 -11.48 37.91 6.95
N VAL A 794 -11.51 38.93 6.10
CA VAL A 794 -10.45 39.23 5.12
C VAL A 794 -9.68 40.43 5.67
N ASP A 795 -8.40 40.26 6.00
CA ASP A 795 -7.55 41.32 6.57
C ASP A 795 -8.15 41.97 7.86
N GLY A 796 -8.90 41.20 8.66
CA GLY A 796 -9.63 41.70 9.83
C GLY A 796 -10.97 42.38 9.52
N VAL A 797 -11.37 42.47 8.25
CA VAL A 797 -12.65 43.04 7.80
C VAL A 797 -13.70 41.93 7.62
N GLN A 798 -14.87 42.08 8.24
CA GLN A 798 -16.02 41.21 7.96
C GLN A 798 -16.53 41.42 6.54
N ARG A 799 -16.62 40.33 5.77
CA ARG A 799 -17.29 40.28 4.47
C ARG A 799 -18.69 39.73 4.72
N HIS A 800 -19.69 40.59 4.91
CA HIS A 800 -21.02 40.19 5.39
C HIS A 800 -21.75 39.13 4.53
N ASP A 801 -21.34 38.94 3.28
CA ASP A 801 -21.80 37.89 2.37
C ASP A 801 -21.12 36.51 2.56
N GLN A 802 -20.01 36.44 3.31
CA GLN A 802 -19.32 35.18 3.64
C GLN A 802 -19.04 34.95 5.12
N SER A 803 -18.90 36.00 5.94
CA SER A 803 -18.70 35.89 7.39
C SER A 803 -19.91 35.29 8.12
N ASP A 804 -21.03 35.11 7.41
CA ASP A 804 -22.26 34.48 7.87
C ASP A 804 -22.40 33.02 7.38
N LEU A 805 -21.59 32.55 6.43
CA LEU A 805 -21.65 31.14 5.96
C LEU A 805 -21.28 30.14 7.06
N SER A 806 -20.48 30.55 8.05
CA SER A 806 -20.16 29.79 9.25
C SER A 806 -21.24 29.87 10.34
N SER A 807 -22.28 30.68 10.16
CA SER A 807 -23.46 30.74 11.04
C SER A 807 -24.64 29.96 10.47
N LYS A 808 -24.70 29.82 9.13
CA LYS A 808 -25.68 29.01 8.42
C LYS A 808 -25.56 27.53 8.86
N PRO A 809 -26.63 26.93 9.41
CA PRO A 809 -26.64 25.50 9.74
C PRO A 809 -26.29 24.63 8.53
N PHE A 810 -25.76 23.44 8.80
CA PHE A 810 -25.42 22.40 7.81
C PHE A 810 -24.23 22.70 6.87
N ILE A 811 -23.78 23.96 6.73
CA ILE A 811 -22.55 24.31 6.00
C ILE A 811 -21.32 23.73 6.72
N GLN A 812 -20.41 23.10 5.98
CA GLN A 812 -19.26 22.38 6.53
C GLN A 812 -17.98 23.23 6.50
N VAL A 813 -17.72 23.97 7.59
CA VAL A 813 -16.51 24.82 7.75
C VAL A 813 -15.22 24.06 8.13
N GLN A 814 -15.25 22.72 8.06
CA GLN A 814 -14.16 21.84 8.50
C GLN A 814 -12.89 21.92 7.63
N GLN A 815 -11.76 21.48 8.19
CA GLN A 815 -10.52 21.31 7.43
C GLN A 815 -10.73 20.30 6.28
N SER A 816 -10.41 20.70 5.06
CA SER A 816 -10.43 19.82 3.87
C SER A 816 -9.11 19.98 3.09
N ARG A 817 -8.64 18.90 2.46
CA ARG A 817 -7.54 18.93 1.47
C ARG A 817 -8.03 19.43 0.11
N GLY A 818 -9.36 19.63 -0.01
CA GLY A 818 -10.03 20.20 -1.16
C GLY A 818 -9.86 19.35 -2.40
N ASP A 819 -10.01 19.98 -3.54
CA ASP A 819 -9.74 19.36 -4.82
C ASP A 819 -8.23 19.21 -5.06
N HIS A 820 -7.62 18.25 -4.35
CA HIS A 820 -6.18 18.14 -4.23
C HIS A 820 -5.50 18.00 -5.59
N LEU A 821 -4.39 18.71 -5.78
CA LEU A 821 -3.62 18.78 -7.02
C LEU A 821 -4.39 19.27 -8.27
N THR A 822 -5.52 19.94 -8.08
CA THR A 822 -6.21 20.66 -9.16
C THR A 822 -5.29 21.62 -9.92
N PHE A 823 -5.52 21.75 -11.22
CA PHE A 823 -4.90 22.76 -12.08
C PHE A 823 -5.63 24.11 -11.97
N ASP A 824 -6.91 24.10 -11.59
CA ASP A 824 -7.72 25.28 -11.29
C ASP A 824 -8.06 25.32 -9.79
N GLU A 825 -7.37 26.22 -9.08
CA GLU A 825 -7.41 26.29 -7.63
C GLU A 825 -8.65 26.99 -7.04
N SER A 826 -9.58 27.44 -7.89
CA SER A 826 -10.68 28.32 -7.50
C SER A 826 -11.77 27.67 -6.63
N THR A 827 -11.85 26.32 -6.59
CA THR A 827 -12.85 25.60 -5.78
C THR A 827 -12.62 25.78 -4.26
N PRO A 828 -13.55 26.39 -3.50
CA PRO A 828 -13.36 26.61 -2.06
C PRO A 828 -13.48 25.32 -1.25
N PHE A 829 -12.60 25.13 -0.26
CA PHE A 829 -12.64 23.98 0.67
C PHE A 829 -14.01 23.78 1.35
N ILE A 830 -14.68 24.86 1.73
CA ILE A 830 -16.02 24.86 2.35
C ILE A 830 -17.11 24.33 1.41
N LEU A 831 -16.99 24.60 0.11
CA LEU A 831 -17.92 24.14 -0.92
C LEU A 831 -17.72 22.63 -1.14
N THR A 832 -16.48 22.16 -1.32
CA THR A 832 -16.19 20.73 -1.45
C THR A 832 -16.62 19.95 -0.22
N ALA A 833 -16.33 20.46 0.98
CA ALA A 833 -16.71 19.80 2.23
C ALA A 833 -18.24 19.70 2.42
N THR A 834 -18.99 20.74 2.02
CA THR A 834 -20.46 20.75 2.13
C THR A 834 -21.09 19.85 1.06
N ALA A 835 -20.54 19.82 -0.16
CA ALA A 835 -20.98 18.92 -1.22
C ALA A 835 -20.79 17.44 -0.84
N TYR A 836 -19.62 17.06 -0.34
CA TYR A 836 -19.36 15.69 0.12
C TYR A 836 -20.23 15.29 1.32
N ALA A 837 -20.50 16.20 2.27
CA ALA A 837 -21.40 15.93 3.39
C ALA A 837 -22.86 15.69 2.95
N ALA A 838 -23.32 16.34 1.88
CA ALA A 838 -24.60 16.02 1.27
C ALA A 838 -24.56 14.61 0.63
N TYR A 839 -23.54 14.32 -0.17
CA TYR A 839 -23.39 13.05 -0.86
C TYR A 839 -23.38 11.85 0.10
N VAL A 840 -22.57 11.88 1.17
CA VAL A 840 -22.56 10.79 2.15
C VAL A 840 -23.83 10.70 2.99
N ALA A 841 -24.60 11.80 3.14
CA ALA A 841 -25.91 11.74 3.79
C ALA A 841 -26.96 11.03 2.91
N ASP A 842 -26.96 11.26 1.59
CA ASP A 842 -27.78 10.51 0.64
C ASP A 842 -27.39 9.02 0.60
N LEU A 843 -26.10 8.71 0.45
CA LEU A 843 -25.61 7.33 0.52
C LEU A 843 -26.02 6.65 1.83
N MET A 844 -25.86 7.30 2.98
CA MET A 844 -26.26 6.74 4.26
C MET A 844 -27.78 6.51 4.37
N ALA A 845 -28.60 7.37 3.75
CA ALA A 845 -30.04 7.17 3.67
C ALA A 845 -30.42 5.96 2.79
N ARG A 846 -29.63 5.63 1.76
CA ARG A 846 -29.78 4.42 0.93
C ARG A 846 -29.32 3.17 1.68
N ILE A 847 -28.13 3.23 2.31
CA ILE A 847 -27.56 2.15 3.13
C ILE A 847 -28.51 1.78 4.28
N ALA A 848 -29.02 2.77 5.02
CA ALA A 848 -29.97 2.53 6.11
C ALA A 848 -31.26 1.84 5.62
N ARG A 849 -31.75 2.14 4.41
CA ARG A 849 -32.89 1.43 3.80
C ARG A 849 -32.57 -0.04 3.51
N ILE A 850 -31.43 -0.33 2.89
CA ILE A 850 -30.97 -1.69 2.58
C ILE A 850 -30.84 -2.53 3.87
N LEU A 851 -30.34 -1.92 4.95
CA LEU A 851 -30.19 -2.57 6.26
C LEU A 851 -31.46 -2.56 7.13
N GLY A 852 -32.61 -2.14 6.60
CA GLY A 852 -33.90 -2.11 7.32
C GLY A 852 -33.99 -1.10 8.47
N LYS A 853 -33.06 -0.14 8.55
CA LYS A 853 -32.99 0.91 9.57
C LYS A 853 -33.82 2.14 9.15
N THR A 854 -35.14 1.98 9.15
CA THR A 854 -36.09 2.97 8.60
C THR A 854 -35.99 4.37 9.23
N ASP A 855 -35.79 4.47 10.55
CA ASP A 855 -35.70 5.76 11.23
C ASP A 855 -34.40 6.50 10.87
N ASP A 856 -33.27 5.78 10.82
CA ASP A 856 -31.99 6.31 10.36
C ASP A 856 -32.07 6.75 8.89
N ALA A 857 -32.74 5.98 8.03
CA ALA A 857 -32.95 6.36 6.64
C ALA A 857 -33.71 7.68 6.49
N ALA A 858 -34.77 7.89 7.29
CA ALA A 858 -35.51 9.15 7.32
C ALA A 858 -34.66 10.31 7.86
N LEU A 859 -33.86 10.06 8.91
CA LEU A 859 -32.92 11.03 9.48
C LEU A 859 -31.88 11.50 8.45
N TYR A 860 -31.23 10.56 7.77
CA TYR A 860 -30.18 10.87 6.79
C TYR A 860 -30.75 11.47 5.50
N GLN A 861 -31.94 11.05 5.05
CA GLN A 861 -32.64 11.72 3.94
C GLN A 861 -32.95 13.18 4.29
N LYS A 862 -33.48 13.44 5.50
CA LYS A 862 -33.72 14.82 5.95
C LYS A 862 -32.42 15.62 5.99
N ARG A 863 -31.33 15.04 6.50
CA ARG A 863 -30.00 15.67 6.52
C ARG A 863 -29.52 16.05 5.12
N PHE A 864 -29.67 15.16 4.13
CA PHE A 864 -29.33 15.47 2.73
C PHE A 864 -30.14 16.69 2.23
N GLU A 865 -31.45 16.71 2.48
CA GLU A 865 -32.31 17.84 2.07
C GLU A 865 -31.96 19.15 2.77
N ASP A 866 -31.64 19.11 4.06
CA ASP A 866 -31.19 20.27 4.84
C ASP A 866 -29.87 20.83 4.28
N ILE A 867 -28.86 19.97 4.03
CA ILE A 867 -27.57 20.39 3.44
C ILE A 867 -27.76 20.89 2.00
N ARG A 868 -28.58 20.21 1.19
CA ARG A 868 -28.89 20.61 -0.19
C ARG A 868 -29.53 22.00 -0.25
N THR A 869 -30.44 22.28 0.67
CA THR A 869 -31.06 23.61 0.81
C THR A 869 -30.01 24.66 1.20
N ALA A 870 -29.20 24.39 2.22
CA ALA A 870 -28.13 25.29 2.66
C ALA A 870 -27.08 25.56 1.55
N PHE A 871 -26.70 24.55 0.77
CA PHE A 871 -25.80 24.68 -0.38
C PHE A 871 -26.39 25.61 -1.45
N ARG A 872 -27.67 25.42 -1.81
CA ARG A 872 -28.38 26.26 -2.78
C ARG A 872 -28.42 27.72 -2.31
N GLU A 873 -28.78 27.97 -1.05
CA GLU A 873 -28.80 29.30 -0.43
C GLU A 873 -27.41 29.95 -0.25
N ALA A 874 -26.33 29.16 -0.30
CA ALA A 874 -24.96 29.67 -0.14
C ALA A 874 -24.32 30.04 -1.48
N TRP A 875 -24.53 29.25 -2.54
CA TRP A 875 -23.71 29.33 -3.76
C TRP A 875 -24.48 29.33 -5.09
N VAL A 876 -25.73 28.87 -5.15
CA VAL A 876 -26.48 28.78 -6.41
C VAL A 876 -27.19 30.11 -6.71
N GLN A 877 -26.96 30.65 -7.89
CA GLN A 877 -27.61 31.88 -8.36
C GLN A 877 -28.97 31.59 -9.04
N PRO A 878 -29.86 32.61 -9.18
CA PRO A 878 -31.17 32.41 -9.81
C PRO A 878 -31.15 31.92 -11.26
N ASP A 879 -30.02 32.06 -11.96
CA ASP A 879 -29.79 31.56 -13.32
C ASP A 879 -29.12 30.17 -13.35
N GLY A 880 -28.92 29.50 -12.20
CA GLY A 880 -28.20 28.24 -12.13
C GLY A 880 -26.68 28.34 -12.23
N SER A 881 -26.10 29.54 -12.35
CA SER A 881 -24.65 29.71 -12.15
C SER A 881 -24.26 29.50 -10.68
N LEU A 882 -22.97 29.24 -10.44
CA LEU A 882 -22.40 29.24 -9.09
C LEU A 882 -21.71 30.58 -8.82
N ALA A 883 -21.70 31.03 -7.56
CA ALA A 883 -20.90 32.17 -7.14
C ALA A 883 -20.35 31.99 -5.72
N TYR A 884 -19.07 32.32 -5.53
CA TYR A 884 -18.38 32.23 -4.24
C TYR A 884 -17.13 33.11 -4.20
N TRP A 885 -16.62 33.40 -3.01
CA TRP A 885 -15.24 33.84 -2.81
C TRP A 885 -14.38 32.63 -2.41
N GLY A 886 -13.13 32.57 -2.87
CA GLY A 886 -12.29 31.37 -2.79
C GLY A 886 -11.01 31.52 -1.97
N GLU A 887 -10.88 30.71 -0.92
CA GLU A 887 -9.60 30.24 -0.39
C GLU A 887 -9.03 29.19 -1.36
N MET A 888 -7.78 29.35 -1.81
CA MET A 888 -7.19 28.56 -2.90
C MET A 888 -6.74 27.17 -2.42
N SER A 889 -7.03 26.14 -3.22
CA SER A 889 -6.81 24.72 -2.88
C SER A 889 -5.35 24.25 -2.70
N LYS A 890 -4.33 25.08 -3.00
CA LYS A 890 -2.91 24.75 -2.75
C LYS A 890 -2.39 25.11 -1.35
N GLY A 891 -3.18 25.80 -0.52
CA GLY A 891 -2.77 26.13 0.85
C GLY A 891 -3.02 25.00 1.85
N THR A 892 -2.16 24.87 2.87
CA THR A 892 -2.59 24.27 4.13
C THR A 892 -3.59 25.22 4.77
N PRO A 893 -4.87 24.84 5.01
CA PRO A 893 -5.83 25.75 5.64
C PRO A 893 -5.30 26.14 7.02
N GLN A 894 -5.31 27.45 7.34
CA GLN A 894 -4.97 27.87 8.70
C GLN A 894 -6.03 27.32 9.66
N ALA A 895 -5.59 26.76 10.79
CA ALA A 895 -6.47 26.04 11.70
C ALA A 895 -7.53 26.93 12.38
N ASP A 896 -7.43 28.25 12.25
CA ASP A 896 -8.39 29.25 12.71
C ASP A 896 -9.45 29.65 11.67
N GLY A 897 -9.28 29.23 10.40
CA GLY A 897 -10.19 29.52 9.30
C GLY A 897 -10.01 30.88 8.61
N THR A 898 -8.89 31.58 8.79
CA THR A 898 -8.68 32.91 8.16
C THR A 898 -8.74 32.84 6.62
N ILE A 899 -9.62 33.64 5.98
CA ILE A 899 -9.70 33.76 4.51
C ILE A 899 -8.71 34.83 4.05
N ILE A 900 -7.70 34.40 3.29
CA ILE A 900 -6.57 35.24 2.86
C ILE A 900 -6.68 35.78 1.42
N ASN A 901 -7.81 35.58 0.73
CA ASN A 901 -7.97 35.97 -0.67
C ASN A 901 -9.26 36.77 -0.92
N GLN A 902 -9.17 37.80 -1.77
CA GLN A 902 -10.26 38.71 -2.13
C GLN A 902 -10.88 38.40 -3.51
N THR A 903 -10.65 37.21 -4.07
CA THR A 903 -11.19 36.83 -5.38
C THR A 903 -12.61 36.28 -5.27
N ARG A 904 -13.56 36.96 -5.93
CA ARG A 904 -14.93 36.48 -6.16
C ARG A 904 -15.02 35.82 -7.54
N TYR A 905 -15.55 34.60 -7.57
CA TYR A 905 -15.81 33.83 -8.77
C TYR A 905 -17.32 33.86 -9.09
N CYS A 906 -17.69 34.24 -10.31
CA CYS A 906 -19.07 34.18 -10.83
C CYS A 906 -19.11 34.36 -12.36
N GLU A 907 -20.23 34.00 -12.99
CA GLU A 907 -20.42 34.02 -14.46
C GLU A 907 -20.90 35.37 -15.03
N ASN A 908 -20.89 36.44 -14.24
CA ASN A 908 -21.40 37.74 -14.66
C ASN A 908 -20.49 38.39 -15.72
N ALA A 909 -21.06 39.09 -16.70
CA ALA A 909 -20.35 39.70 -17.84
C ALA A 909 -19.24 40.74 -17.51
N GLY A 910 -19.07 41.11 -16.24
CA GLY A 910 -17.97 41.97 -15.76
C GLY A 910 -16.95 41.24 -14.87
N SER A 911 -17.08 39.91 -14.71
CA SER A 911 -16.16 39.09 -13.93
C SER A 911 -14.91 38.76 -14.74
N THR A 912 -13.77 38.66 -14.06
CA THR A 912 -12.51 38.13 -14.59
C THR A 912 -12.17 36.75 -14.03
N HIS A 913 -13.02 36.22 -13.15
CA HIS A 913 -12.82 34.99 -12.40
C HIS A 913 -14.12 34.18 -12.39
N HIS A 914 -14.06 32.95 -12.88
CA HIS A 914 -15.24 32.09 -13.10
C HIS A 914 -15.20 30.87 -12.19
N PRO A 915 -16.34 30.28 -11.80
CA PRO A 915 -16.36 29.07 -11.00
C PRO A 915 -15.66 27.89 -11.71
N SER A 916 -14.96 27.07 -10.93
CA SER A 916 -14.23 25.89 -11.40
C SER A 916 -15.12 24.80 -12.00
N GLN A 917 -14.50 23.98 -12.86
CA GLN A 917 -15.09 22.72 -13.34
C GLN A 917 -15.52 21.81 -12.17
N THR A 918 -14.71 21.70 -11.12
CA THR A 918 -15.02 20.85 -9.95
C THR A 918 -16.25 21.32 -9.19
N ALA A 919 -16.45 22.64 -9.01
CA ALA A 919 -17.62 23.16 -8.33
C ALA A 919 -18.92 22.77 -9.06
N TYR A 920 -18.92 22.87 -10.39
CA TYR A 920 -20.05 22.43 -11.22
C TYR A 920 -20.21 20.91 -11.22
N ALA A 921 -19.13 20.14 -11.41
CA ALA A 921 -19.17 18.68 -11.44
C ALA A 921 -19.76 18.09 -10.14
N LEU A 922 -19.29 18.55 -8.98
CA LEU A 922 -19.82 18.11 -7.68
C LEU A 922 -21.29 18.51 -7.47
N ALA A 923 -21.66 19.74 -7.84
CA ALA A 923 -23.04 20.21 -7.66
C ALA A 923 -24.06 19.48 -8.56
N ILE A 924 -23.65 19.13 -9.78
CA ILE A 924 -24.46 18.36 -10.74
C ILE A 924 -24.53 16.89 -10.31
N ASP A 925 -23.40 16.26 -10.02
CA ASP A 925 -23.36 14.82 -9.76
C ASP A 925 -24.06 14.46 -8.44
N PHE A 926 -23.84 15.24 -7.38
CA PHE A 926 -24.47 15.06 -6.06
C PHE A 926 -25.90 15.62 -5.95
N ASN A 927 -26.57 15.94 -7.06
CA ASN A 927 -27.97 16.39 -7.12
C ASN A 927 -28.28 17.66 -6.31
N LEU A 928 -27.32 18.60 -6.24
CA LEU A 928 -27.43 19.82 -5.43
C LEU A 928 -28.10 20.98 -6.18
N MET A 929 -28.11 20.94 -7.52
CA MET A 929 -28.73 21.97 -8.36
C MET A 929 -30.26 21.81 -8.42
N PRO A 930 -31.05 22.90 -8.61
CA PRO A 930 -32.48 22.83 -8.91
C PRO A 930 -32.72 22.22 -10.30
N GLU A 931 -33.78 21.42 -10.47
CA GLU A 931 -34.12 20.80 -11.76
C GLU A 931 -34.47 21.85 -12.81
N GLU A 932 -35.12 22.93 -12.38
CA GLU A 932 -35.61 24.02 -13.24
C GLU A 932 -34.49 24.86 -13.85
N THR A 933 -33.28 24.82 -13.29
CA THR A 933 -32.11 25.55 -13.80
C THR A 933 -31.03 24.63 -14.39
N MET A 934 -31.29 23.33 -14.55
CA MET A 934 -30.29 22.38 -15.05
C MET A 934 -29.79 22.66 -16.47
N GLU A 935 -30.64 23.18 -17.37
CA GLU A 935 -30.23 23.56 -18.73
C GLU A 935 -29.18 24.69 -18.70
N GLN A 936 -29.46 25.75 -17.94
CA GLN A 936 -28.55 26.90 -17.81
C GLN A 936 -27.30 26.56 -16.97
N THR A 937 -27.44 25.70 -15.96
CA THR A 937 -26.31 25.11 -15.22
C THR A 937 -25.38 24.33 -16.16
N THR A 938 -25.96 23.53 -17.06
CA THR A 938 -25.22 22.75 -18.06
C THR A 938 -24.45 23.68 -19.00
N HIS A 939 -25.06 24.77 -19.45
CA HIS A 939 -24.38 25.79 -20.26
C HIS A 939 -23.15 26.36 -19.55
N TYR A 940 -23.27 26.81 -18.30
CA TYR A 940 -22.11 27.35 -17.56
C TYR A 940 -21.03 26.31 -17.27
N PHE A 941 -21.41 25.07 -16.98
CA PHE A 941 -20.44 23.98 -16.80
C PHE A 941 -19.66 23.70 -18.10
N VAL A 942 -20.33 23.67 -19.25
CA VAL A 942 -19.69 23.52 -20.57
C VAL A 942 -18.78 24.71 -20.89
N GLU A 943 -19.21 25.94 -20.62
CA GLU A 943 -18.37 27.14 -20.77
C GLU A 943 -17.11 27.09 -19.87
N SER A 944 -17.18 26.50 -18.68
CA SER A 944 -16.01 26.31 -17.80
C SER A 944 -14.93 25.38 -18.39
N ILE A 945 -15.29 24.57 -19.39
CA ILE A 945 -14.39 23.70 -20.15
C ILE A 945 -13.94 24.41 -21.45
N HIS A 946 -14.86 25.06 -22.17
CA HIS A 946 -14.52 25.80 -23.40
C HIS A 946 -13.55 26.97 -23.15
N ARG A 947 -13.70 27.70 -22.04
CA ARG A 947 -12.74 28.77 -21.62
C ARG A 947 -11.32 28.28 -21.36
N ARG A 948 -11.08 26.96 -21.38
CA ARG A 948 -9.78 26.31 -21.19
C ARG A 948 -9.36 25.50 -22.42
N ASP A 949 -9.83 25.89 -23.60
CA ASP A 949 -9.54 25.22 -24.88
C ASP A 949 -9.82 23.71 -24.84
N ASN A 950 -10.91 23.31 -24.17
CA ASN A 950 -11.28 21.91 -23.90
C ASN A 950 -10.21 21.10 -23.16
N HIS A 951 -9.56 21.71 -22.16
CA HIS A 951 -8.78 21.00 -21.15
C HIS A 951 -9.58 20.85 -19.86
N LEU A 952 -9.37 19.71 -19.20
CA LEU A 952 -9.80 19.54 -17.81
C LEU A 952 -9.04 20.52 -16.90
N SER A 953 -9.48 20.68 -15.66
CA SER A 953 -8.72 21.42 -14.66
C SER A 953 -8.75 20.84 -13.26
N VAL A 954 -9.53 19.78 -13.06
CA VAL A 954 -9.89 19.22 -11.76
C VAL A 954 -8.74 18.50 -11.04
N GLY A 955 -8.85 18.43 -9.72
CA GLY A 955 -8.01 17.63 -8.84
C GLY A 955 -8.68 16.30 -8.45
N PHE A 956 -8.26 15.75 -7.31
CA PHE A 956 -8.69 14.42 -6.85
C PHE A 956 -10.19 14.34 -6.56
N LEU A 957 -10.80 15.38 -5.99
CA LEU A 957 -12.23 15.35 -5.64
C LEU A 957 -13.13 15.67 -6.84
N GLY A 958 -12.62 16.32 -7.89
CA GLY A 958 -13.37 16.55 -9.12
C GLY A 958 -13.25 15.44 -10.16
N ILE A 959 -12.12 14.71 -10.20
CA ILE A 959 -11.81 13.82 -11.35
C ILE A 959 -12.78 12.64 -11.53
N SER A 960 -13.24 12.03 -10.43
CA SER A 960 -14.22 10.93 -10.48
C SER A 960 -15.62 11.39 -10.93
N HIS A 961 -15.90 12.70 -10.90
CA HIS A 961 -17.23 13.28 -11.12
C HIS A 961 -17.34 14.12 -12.40
N LEU A 962 -16.22 14.56 -12.98
CA LEU A 962 -16.19 15.43 -14.17
C LEU A 962 -16.93 14.84 -15.39
N LEU A 963 -16.54 13.63 -15.82
CA LEU A 963 -17.17 12.98 -16.98
C LEU A 963 -18.57 12.41 -16.67
N PRO A 964 -18.85 11.83 -15.49
CA PRO A 964 -20.22 11.50 -15.08
C PRO A 964 -21.17 12.70 -15.11
N ALA A 965 -20.77 13.86 -14.57
CA ALA A 965 -21.57 15.08 -14.61
C ALA A 965 -21.86 15.54 -16.05
N LEU A 966 -20.86 15.51 -16.95
CA LEU A 966 -21.07 15.82 -18.38
C LEU A 966 -22.05 14.84 -19.03
N THR A 967 -21.91 13.55 -18.76
CA THR A 967 -22.77 12.48 -19.29
C THR A 967 -24.22 12.68 -18.82
N LYS A 968 -24.41 12.99 -17.53
CA LYS A 968 -25.71 13.30 -16.89
C LYS A 968 -26.37 14.54 -17.50
N CYS A 969 -25.57 15.50 -17.95
CA CYS A 969 -26.00 16.69 -18.71
C CYS A 969 -26.13 16.47 -20.23
N GLY A 970 -26.01 15.23 -20.72
CA GLY A 970 -26.10 14.89 -22.15
C GLY A 970 -24.88 15.31 -23.00
N GLN A 971 -23.80 15.80 -22.38
CA GLN A 971 -22.62 16.36 -23.05
C GLN A 971 -21.57 15.29 -23.40
N ASN A 972 -22.03 14.16 -23.95
CA ASN A 972 -21.19 12.99 -24.22
C ASN A 972 -20.00 13.31 -25.15
N GLU A 973 -20.20 14.07 -26.22
CA GLU A 973 -19.12 14.44 -27.15
C GLU A 973 -18.03 15.29 -26.48
N LEU A 974 -18.38 16.16 -25.54
CA LEU A 974 -17.40 16.91 -24.75
C LEU A 974 -16.64 16.00 -23.77
N ALA A 975 -17.31 15.00 -23.19
CA ALA A 975 -16.65 14.01 -22.35
C ALA A 975 -15.64 13.15 -23.13
N PHE A 976 -15.98 12.71 -24.35
CA PHE A 976 -15.02 12.06 -25.26
C PHE A 976 -13.90 13.01 -25.70
N THR A 977 -14.20 14.28 -25.96
CA THR A 977 -13.17 15.31 -26.29
C THR A 977 -12.16 15.48 -25.16
N LEU A 978 -12.59 15.45 -23.89
CA LEU A 978 -11.70 15.49 -22.73
C LEU A 978 -10.88 14.21 -22.55
N LEU A 979 -11.46 13.02 -22.80
CA LEU A 979 -10.72 11.76 -22.83
C LEU A 979 -9.62 11.77 -23.90
N GLU A 980 -9.91 12.30 -25.08
CA GLU A 980 -8.99 12.33 -26.24
C GLU A 980 -8.00 13.51 -26.20
N GLN A 981 -8.04 14.36 -25.16
CA GLN A 981 -7.17 15.54 -25.01
C GLN A 981 -5.70 15.13 -24.74
N LYS A 982 -4.79 15.73 -25.51
CA LYS A 982 -3.34 15.44 -25.53
C LYS A 982 -2.48 16.57 -24.96
N GLY A 983 -3.03 17.77 -24.77
CA GLY A 983 -2.36 18.88 -24.11
C GLY A 983 -2.35 18.77 -22.58
N ASN A 984 -1.48 19.55 -21.93
CA ASN A 984 -1.40 19.64 -20.48
C ASN A 984 -2.39 20.70 -19.94
N PRO A 985 -3.32 20.36 -19.02
CA PRO A 985 -3.56 19.05 -18.41
C PRO A 985 -4.54 18.17 -19.21
N GLY A 986 -4.27 16.87 -19.23
CA GLY A 986 -5.12 15.86 -19.88
C GLY A 986 -4.58 14.45 -19.66
N TRP A 987 -5.44 13.42 -19.73
CA TRP A 987 -5.00 12.04 -19.49
C TRP A 987 -3.96 11.57 -20.51
N LEU A 988 -4.20 11.81 -21.80
CA LEU A 988 -3.30 11.34 -22.86
C LEU A 988 -1.99 12.12 -22.93
N TYR A 989 -1.88 13.30 -22.30
CA TYR A 989 -0.60 14.01 -22.16
C TYR A 989 0.45 13.15 -21.45
N SER A 990 0.08 12.47 -20.36
CA SER A 990 1.00 11.54 -19.69
C SER A 990 1.39 10.36 -20.60
N VAL A 991 0.40 9.80 -21.31
CA VAL A 991 0.56 8.64 -22.20
C VAL A 991 1.53 8.92 -23.34
N ILE A 992 1.37 10.05 -24.06
CA ILE A 992 2.28 10.40 -25.17
C ILE A 992 3.70 10.72 -24.70
N ASN A 993 3.87 11.04 -23.41
CA ASN A 993 5.17 11.27 -22.76
C ASN A 993 5.73 10.03 -22.04
N GLY A 994 5.26 8.83 -22.41
CA GLY A 994 5.87 7.56 -22.00
C GLY A 994 5.43 7.04 -20.62
N ALA A 995 4.35 7.60 -20.04
CA ALA A 995 3.76 7.05 -18.84
C ALA A 995 3.33 5.58 -19.03
N THR A 996 3.65 4.74 -18.05
CA THR A 996 3.22 3.32 -17.97
C THR A 996 2.34 3.05 -16.74
N THR A 997 2.05 4.09 -15.98
CA THR A 997 1.26 4.18 -14.75
C THR A 997 0.58 5.55 -14.72
N ILE A 998 -0.42 5.77 -13.88
CA ILE A 998 -1.00 7.10 -13.67
C ILE A 998 -0.06 7.94 -12.78
N TRP A 999 0.08 9.23 -13.10
CA TRP A 999 0.92 10.16 -12.34
C TRP A 999 0.13 10.85 -11.22
N GLU A 1000 0.82 11.32 -10.18
CA GLU A 1000 0.20 12.08 -9.08
C GLU A 1000 -0.25 13.48 -9.50
N ARG A 1001 0.45 14.11 -10.46
CA ARG A 1001 0.10 15.42 -11.01
C ARG A 1001 -0.08 15.35 -12.52
N TRP A 1002 -0.99 16.17 -13.04
CA TRP A 1002 -1.12 16.41 -14.48
C TRP A 1002 0.20 16.82 -15.16
N ASN A 1003 1.07 17.51 -14.41
CA ASN A 1003 2.37 18.01 -14.85
C ASN A 1003 3.56 17.37 -14.08
N SER A 1004 3.44 16.09 -13.68
CA SER A 1004 4.54 15.37 -13.00
C SER A 1004 5.84 15.37 -13.80
N TYR A 1005 5.72 15.24 -15.12
CA TYR A 1005 6.73 15.63 -16.11
C TYR A 1005 6.19 16.76 -16.98
N ILE A 1006 7.05 17.67 -17.39
CA ILE A 1006 6.74 18.85 -18.21
C ILE A 1006 7.51 18.71 -19.53
N ALA A 1007 6.84 18.18 -20.53
CA ALA A 1007 7.42 17.87 -21.84
C ALA A 1007 7.97 19.10 -22.58
N GLU A 1008 7.33 20.25 -22.37
CA GLU A 1008 7.66 21.54 -22.99
C GLU A 1008 9.03 22.07 -22.56
N THR A 1009 9.52 21.65 -21.39
CA THR A 1009 10.82 22.06 -20.81
C THR A 1009 11.78 20.90 -20.60
N GLY A 1010 11.32 19.64 -20.70
CA GLY A 1010 12.09 18.44 -20.36
C GLY A 1010 12.38 18.30 -18.87
N THR A 1011 11.58 18.93 -18.00
CA THR A 1011 11.79 18.97 -16.54
C THR A 1011 10.69 18.26 -15.76
N PHE A 1012 10.97 17.91 -14.51
CA PHE A 1012 9.99 17.33 -13.60
C PHE A 1012 9.25 18.40 -12.79
N GLY A 1013 8.04 18.07 -12.33
CA GLY A 1013 7.25 18.87 -11.39
C GLY A 1013 7.85 18.95 -9.98
N ASP A 1014 7.11 19.58 -9.06
CA ASP A 1014 7.54 19.88 -7.68
C ASP A 1014 7.96 18.64 -6.87
N VAL A 1015 9.28 18.49 -6.73
CA VAL A 1015 9.98 17.38 -6.08
C VAL A 1015 9.47 17.04 -4.67
N SER A 1016 8.89 18.00 -3.94
CA SER A 1016 8.38 17.75 -2.58
C SER A 1016 7.23 16.73 -2.56
N MET A 1017 6.50 16.59 -3.67
CA MET A 1017 5.38 15.67 -3.84
C MET A 1017 5.13 15.47 -5.33
N ASN A 1018 5.81 14.50 -5.95
CA ASN A 1018 5.69 14.22 -7.39
C ASN A 1018 5.93 12.74 -7.76
N SER A 1019 4.94 11.88 -7.52
CA SER A 1019 4.95 10.45 -7.89
C SER A 1019 4.58 10.23 -9.36
N PHE A 1020 5.22 9.25 -10.01
CA PHE A 1020 4.82 8.74 -11.34
C PHE A 1020 3.99 7.46 -11.26
N ASN A 1021 3.68 6.97 -10.05
CA ASN A 1021 2.83 5.82 -9.79
C ASN A 1021 1.84 6.16 -8.68
N HIS A 1022 0.72 6.72 -9.11
CA HIS A 1022 -0.45 7.04 -8.32
C HIS A 1022 -1.69 6.42 -9.02
N TYR A 1023 -2.87 6.44 -8.41
CA TYR A 1023 -4.09 5.96 -9.10
C TYR A 1023 -5.24 6.97 -9.19
N ALA A 1024 -5.25 8.07 -8.43
CA ALA A 1024 -6.44 8.92 -8.29
C ALA A 1024 -7.02 9.43 -9.62
N TYR A 1025 -6.18 9.94 -10.54
CA TYR A 1025 -6.64 10.37 -11.87
C TYR A 1025 -7.02 9.24 -12.83
N GLY A 1026 -6.71 7.99 -12.47
CA GLY A 1026 -7.16 6.78 -13.14
C GLY A 1026 -8.63 6.44 -12.87
N SER A 1027 -9.32 7.20 -12.02
CA SER A 1027 -10.75 7.05 -11.74
C SER A 1027 -11.66 7.18 -12.97
N ILE A 1028 -11.14 7.73 -14.08
CA ILE A 1028 -11.78 7.69 -15.41
C ILE A 1028 -12.09 6.25 -15.88
N GLY A 1029 -11.36 5.24 -15.39
CA GLY A 1029 -11.65 3.83 -15.71
C GLY A 1029 -13.12 3.47 -15.46
N GLN A 1030 -13.72 3.95 -14.37
CA GLN A 1030 -15.13 3.73 -14.08
C GLN A 1030 -16.05 4.25 -15.20
N TRP A 1031 -15.70 5.35 -15.87
CA TRP A 1031 -16.46 5.92 -16.97
C TRP A 1031 -16.28 5.12 -18.26
N LEU A 1032 -15.09 4.55 -18.49
CA LEU A 1032 -14.85 3.59 -19.58
C LEU A 1032 -15.76 2.36 -19.43
N TYR A 1033 -15.89 1.78 -18.23
CA TYR A 1033 -16.79 0.66 -17.99
C TYR A 1033 -18.28 1.05 -17.93
N ARG A 1034 -18.66 2.01 -17.07
CA ARG A 1034 -20.06 2.39 -16.83
C ARG A 1034 -20.72 3.15 -17.98
N THR A 1035 -19.95 3.88 -18.80
CA THR A 1035 -20.51 4.73 -19.87
C THR A 1035 -20.07 4.28 -21.26
N VAL A 1036 -18.78 4.06 -21.53
CA VAL A 1036 -18.34 3.67 -22.89
C VAL A 1036 -18.74 2.24 -23.22
N LEU A 1037 -18.58 1.30 -22.28
CA LEU A 1037 -19.14 -0.05 -22.39
C LEU A 1037 -20.58 -0.14 -21.85
N GLY A 1038 -21.02 0.84 -21.05
CA GLY A 1038 -22.37 0.88 -20.49
C GLY A 1038 -22.64 -0.09 -19.34
N ILE A 1039 -21.64 -0.79 -18.80
CA ILE A 1039 -21.82 -1.88 -17.81
C ILE A 1039 -22.08 -1.29 -16.42
N GLN A 1040 -23.31 -1.45 -15.93
CA GLN A 1040 -23.77 -0.96 -14.63
C GLN A 1040 -24.61 -2.02 -13.89
N THR A 1041 -24.85 -1.78 -12.60
CA THR A 1041 -25.65 -2.62 -11.69
C THR A 1041 -26.68 -1.74 -10.98
N GLY A 1042 -27.81 -2.31 -10.56
CA GLY A 1042 -28.75 -1.59 -9.70
C GLY A 1042 -28.23 -1.44 -8.26
N GLU A 1043 -28.89 -0.57 -7.49
CA GLU A 1043 -28.52 -0.25 -6.10
C GLU A 1043 -29.33 -1.05 -5.06
N ASN A 1044 -30.47 -1.61 -5.45
CA ASN A 1044 -31.34 -2.36 -4.54
C ASN A 1044 -30.75 -3.74 -4.21
N ILE A 1045 -31.17 -4.32 -3.08
CA ILE A 1045 -30.64 -5.59 -2.55
C ILE A 1045 -30.82 -6.78 -3.50
N ASP A 1046 -31.83 -6.72 -4.36
CA ASP A 1046 -32.16 -7.69 -5.41
C ASP A 1046 -31.61 -7.31 -6.80
N GLU A 1047 -30.83 -6.24 -6.91
CA GLU A 1047 -30.23 -5.76 -8.16
C GLU A 1047 -28.70 -5.67 -8.09
N ALA A 1048 -28.13 -5.32 -6.93
CA ALA A 1048 -26.70 -5.12 -6.69
C ALA A 1048 -25.83 -6.38 -6.93
N GLY A 1049 -24.51 -6.18 -7.04
CA GLY A 1049 -23.58 -7.25 -7.41
C GLY A 1049 -23.80 -7.77 -8.83
N TYR A 1050 -24.44 -6.99 -9.70
CA TYR A 1050 -24.83 -7.37 -11.06
C TYR A 1050 -25.86 -8.51 -11.13
N HIS A 1051 -26.71 -8.69 -10.12
CA HIS A 1051 -27.87 -9.60 -10.25
C HIS A 1051 -28.86 -9.06 -11.30
N LYS A 1052 -29.07 -7.74 -11.31
CA LYS A 1052 -29.73 -7.02 -12.40
C LYS A 1052 -28.76 -6.02 -13.01
N ILE A 1053 -28.46 -6.25 -14.27
CA ILE A 1053 -27.48 -5.49 -15.04
C ILE A 1053 -28.20 -4.36 -15.77
N PHE A 1054 -27.56 -3.21 -15.87
CA PHE A 1054 -27.98 -2.13 -16.74
C PHE A 1054 -26.90 -1.94 -17.80
N LEU A 1055 -27.28 -2.04 -19.07
CA LEU A 1055 -26.40 -1.86 -20.22
C LEU A 1055 -26.78 -0.55 -20.93
N THR A 1056 -25.97 0.48 -20.75
CA THR A 1056 -26.24 1.85 -21.24
C THR A 1056 -25.07 2.39 -22.08
N PRO A 1057 -24.65 1.68 -23.15
CA PRO A 1057 -23.44 2.01 -23.90
C PRO A 1057 -23.56 3.38 -24.59
N SER A 1058 -22.51 4.18 -24.48
CA SER A 1058 -22.36 5.46 -25.17
C SER A 1058 -21.16 5.45 -26.12
N TRP A 1059 -21.36 6.03 -27.30
CA TRP A 1059 -20.34 6.17 -28.33
C TRP A 1059 -20.27 7.63 -28.79
N GLY A 1060 -19.05 8.14 -28.96
CA GLY A 1060 -18.77 9.51 -29.39
C GLY A 1060 -17.30 9.64 -29.79
N GLY A 1061 -16.80 10.87 -29.90
CA GLY A 1061 -15.40 11.17 -30.22
C GLY A 1061 -14.91 10.52 -31.52
N THR A 1062 -13.60 10.31 -31.62
CA THR A 1062 -12.98 9.64 -32.77
C THR A 1062 -13.05 8.11 -32.71
N LEU A 1063 -13.51 7.54 -31.60
CA LEU A 1063 -13.60 6.09 -31.40
C LEU A 1063 -14.54 5.42 -32.42
N THR A 1064 -14.05 4.38 -33.12
CA THR A 1064 -14.83 3.58 -34.08
C THR A 1064 -15.32 2.25 -33.50
N TYR A 1065 -14.67 1.74 -32.45
CA TYR A 1065 -15.19 0.65 -31.62
C TYR A 1065 -14.76 0.80 -30.17
N ALA A 1066 -15.53 0.19 -29.27
CA ALA A 1066 -15.09 -0.16 -27.91
C ALA A 1066 -15.64 -1.54 -27.53
N LYS A 1067 -14.87 -2.32 -26.77
CA LYS A 1067 -15.26 -3.63 -26.26
C LYS A 1067 -14.62 -3.90 -24.91
N GLY A 1068 -15.31 -4.65 -24.08
CA GLY A 1068 -14.77 -5.11 -22.81
C GLY A 1068 -15.66 -6.12 -22.11
N GLU A 1069 -15.12 -6.66 -21.04
CA GLU A 1069 -15.71 -7.76 -20.28
C GLU A 1069 -15.51 -7.48 -18.79
N GLN A 1070 -16.49 -7.87 -17.97
CA GLN A 1070 -16.42 -7.82 -16.51
C GLN A 1070 -16.81 -9.18 -15.93
N GLU A 1071 -15.93 -9.73 -15.10
CA GLU A 1071 -16.25 -10.86 -14.23
C GLU A 1071 -16.94 -10.35 -12.95
N THR A 1072 -18.14 -10.88 -12.68
CA THR A 1072 -19.00 -10.49 -11.54
C THR A 1072 -19.24 -11.68 -10.61
N PRO A 1073 -19.90 -11.51 -9.44
CA PRO A 1073 -20.32 -12.63 -8.59
C PRO A 1073 -21.14 -13.71 -9.32
N PHE A 1074 -21.86 -13.38 -10.40
CA PHE A 1074 -22.72 -14.29 -11.16
C PHE A 1074 -22.03 -14.90 -12.40
N GLY A 1075 -20.98 -14.26 -12.91
CA GLY A 1075 -20.23 -14.70 -14.07
C GLY A 1075 -19.78 -13.53 -14.96
N LYS A 1076 -19.47 -13.83 -16.22
CA LYS A 1076 -18.96 -12.83 -17.16
C LYS A 1076 -20.07 -12.04 -17.84
N ILE A 1077 -19.99 -10.71 -17.76
CA ILE A 1077 -20.68 -9.76 -18.64
C ILE A 1077 -19.73 -9.38 -19.76
N ALA A 1078 -20.21 -9.32 -21.01
CA ALA A 1078 -19.48 -8.67 -22.11
C ALA A 1078 -20.33 -7.57 -22.73
N SER A 1079 -19.68 -6.49 -23.19
CA SER A 1079 -20.32 -5.38 -23.89
C SER A 1079 -19.38 -4.81 -24.95
N SER A 1080 -19.88 -4.57 -26.16
CA SER A 1080 -19.09 -3.97 -27.24
C SER A 1080 -19.94 -3.30 -28.31
N TRP A 1081 -19.43 -2.23 -28.90
CA TRP A 1081 -20.02 -1.58 -30.07
C TRP A 1081 -18.98 -1.30 -31.16
N GLU A 1082 -19.43 -1.28 -32.41
CA GLU A 1082 -18.62 -0.92 -33.57
C GLU A 1082 -19.43 -0.05 -34.55
N LYS A 1083 -18.89 1.12 -34.92
CA LYS A 1083 -19.43 2.01 -35.95
C LYS A 1083 -19.13 1.42 -37.34
N LYS A 1084 -20.17 1.12 -38.11
CA LYS A 1084 -20.13 0.80 -39.56
C LYS A 1084 -20.60 2.03 -40.35
N GLU A 1085 -20.43 2.01 -41.68
CA GLU A 1085 -20.69 3.16 -42.57
C GLU A 1085 -22.02 3.90 -42.33
N ASN A 1086 -23.11 3.17 -42.06
CA ASN A 1086 -24.45 3.73 -41.83
C ASN A 1086 -25.20 2.99 -40.69
N SER A 1087 -24.48 2.47 -39.69
CA SER A 1087 -25.09 1.78 -38.54
C SER A 1087 -24.08 1.50 -37.44
N VAL A 1088 -24.51 1.42 -36.18
CA VAL A 1088 -23.71 0.83 -35.08
C VAL A 1088 -24.14 -0.62 -34.87
N VAL A 1089 -23.19 -1.54 -34.70
CA VAL A 1089 -23.46 -2.91 -34.25
C VAL A 1089 -23.09 -2.99 -32.78
N TYR A 1090 -23.99 -3.51 -31.94
CA TYR A 1090 -23.79 -3.72 -30.51
C TYR A 1090 -23.91 -5.21 -30.16
N HIS A 1091 -22.98 -5.73 -29.37
CA HIS A 1091 -23.02 -7.10 -28.85
C HIS A 1091 -22.93 -7.09 -27.32
N CYS A 1092 -23.70 -7.96 -26.67
CA CYS A 1092 -23.56 -8.23 -25.24
C CYS A 1092 -23.71 -9.71 -24.88
N GLU A 1093 -23.11 -10.08 -23.74
CA GLU A 1093 -23.22 -11.39 -23.09
C GLU A 1093 -23.66 -11.18 -21.63
N ILE A 1094 -24.71 -11.88 -21.22
CA ILE A 1094 -25.35 -11.79 -19.90
C ILE A 1094 -25.18 -13.14 -19.18
N PRO A 1095 -24.59 -13.19 -17.97
CA PRO A 1095 -24.31 -14.45 -17.28
C PRO A 1095 -25.58 -15.16 -16.80
N ALA A 1096 -25.49 -16.47 -16.58
CA ALA A 1096 -26.61 -17.27 -16.08
C ALA A 1096 -27.12 -16.73 -14.73
N ASN A 1097 -28.42 -16.92 -14.46
CA ASN A 1097 -29.08 -16.43 -13.25
C ASN A 1097 -29.06 -14.89 -13.06
N THR A 1098 -28.94 -14.12 -14.15
CA THR A 1098 -29.09 -12.65 -14.14
C THR A 1098 -30.03 -12.19 -15.26
N THR A 1099 -30.47 -10.94 -15.18
CA THR A 1099 -31.19 -10.23 -16.26
C THR A 1099 -30.52 -8.90 -16.54
N ALA A 1100 -30.77 -8.32 -17.73
CA ALA A 1100 -30.24 -7.02 -18.10
C ALA A 1100 -31.29 -6.10 -18.74
N HIS A 1101 -31.34 -4.84 -18.29
CA HIS A 1101 -32.02 -3.77 -19.00
C HIS A 1101 -31.02 -3.08 -19.94
N LEU A 1102 -31.29 -3.11 -21.25
CA LEU A 1102 -30.45 -2.52 -22.29
C LEU A 1102 -31.08 -1.24 -22.84
N SER A 1103 -30.35 -0.13 -22.78
CA SER A 1103 -30.72 1.17 -23.34
C SER A 1103 -29.74 1.59 -24.43
N LEU A 1104 -30.18 1.54 -25.69
CA LEU A 1104 -29.36 1.89 -26.86
C LEU A 1104 -29.62 3.34 -27.33
N PRO A 1105 -28.59 4.18 -27.57
CA PRO A 1105 -28.73 5.47 -28.23
C PRO A 1105 -29.32 5.32 -29.65
N ALA A 1106 -30.63 5.59 -29.80
CA ALA A 1106 -31.39 5.32 -31.01
C ALA A 1106 -32.68 6.15 -31.05
N SER A 1107 -33.09 6.65 -32.22
CA SER A 1107 -34.30 7.48 -32.36
C SER A 1107 -35.62 6.80 -31.94
N GLY A 1108 -35.63 5.47 -31.82
CA GLY A 1108 -36.70 4.65 -31.26
C GLY A 1108 -36.51 3.18 -31.62
N HIS A 1109 -37.42 2.30 -31.22
CA HIS A 1109 -37.27 0.86 -31.49
C HIS A 1109 -37.18 0.51 -32.98
N ASN A 1110 -37.82 1.30 -33.86
CA ASN A 1110 -37.79 1.10 -35.31
C ASN A 1110 -36.42 1.34 -35.95
N SER A 1111 -35.48 2.04 -35.27
CA SER A 1111 -34.09 2.16 -35.72
C SER A 1111 -33.16 1.06 -35.18
N VAL A 1112 -33.68 0.09 -34.42
CA VAL A 1112 -32.90 -1.04 -33.88
C VAL A 1112 -33.39 -2.36 -34.45
N GLN A 1113 -32.50 -3.09 -35.12
CA GLN A 1113 -32.72 -4.46 -35.59
C GLN A 1113 -32.01 -5.45 -34.68
N ILE A 1114 -32.73 -6.43 -34.12
CA ILE A 1114 -32.13 -7.58 -33.44
C ILE A 1114 -31.61 -8.55 -34.50
N LEU A 1115 -30.31 -8.88 -34.44
CA LEU A 1115 -29.65 -9.83 -35.33
C LEU A 1115 -29.44 -11.21 -34.68
N GLU A 1116 -29.30 -11.25 -33.36
CA GLU A 1116 -29.10 -12.48 -32.57
C GLU A 1116 -29.75 -12.33 -31.19
N GLY A 1117 -30.29 -13.43 -30.67
CA GLY A 1117 -31.04 -13.48 -29.42
C GLY A 1117 -32.51 -13.09 -29.57
N ALA A 1118 -33.25 -13.14 -28.46
CA ALA A 1118 -34.64 -12.71 -28.38
C ALA A 1118 -34.80 -11.76 -27.19
N ALA A 1119 -35.03 -10.48 -27.47
CA ALA A 1119 -35.22 -9.42 -26.48
C ALA A 1119 -36.69 -9.02 -26.40
N ILE A 1120 -37.15 -8.61 -25.22
CA ILE A 1120 -38.48 -8.01 -25.05
C ILE A 1120 -38.31 -6.49 -25.16
N ALA A 1121 -39.00 -5.88 -26.12
CA ALA A 1121 -39.01 -4.43 -26.29
C ALA A 1121 -39.85 -3.78 -25.16
N ASP A 1122 -39.28 -2.77 -24.49
CA ASP A 1122 -39.90 -2.09 -23.34
C ASP A 1122 -40.22 -0.61 -23.66
N ALA A 1123 -39.95 0.35 -22.77
CA ALA A 1123 -40.22 1.76 -23.01
C ALA A 1123 -39.16 2.39 -23.94
N SER A 1124 -39.62 3.14 -24.95
CA SER A 1124 -38.77 4.01 -25.76
C SER A 1124 -38.93 5.47 -25.32
N VAL A 1125 -37.82 6.17 -25.09
CA VAL A 1125 -37.77 7.62 -24.87
C VAL A 1125 -37.12 8.27 -26.09
N SER A 1126 -37.38 9.55 -26.36
CA SER A 1126 -36.79 10.25 -27.51
C SER A 1126 -35.25 10.15 -27.49
N GLY A 1127 -34.67 9.42 -28.44
CA GLY A 1127 -33.22 9.19 -28.53
C GLY A 1127 -32.70 7.94 -27.81
N VAL A 1128 -33.56 7.13 -27.16
CA VAL A 1128 -33.17 5.88 -26.50
C VAL A 1128 -34.17 4.74 -26.76
N ALA A 1129 -33.66 3.56 -27.15
CA ALA A 1129 -34.41 2.32 -27.30
C ALA A 1129 -34.14 1.35 -26.13
N GLY A 1130 -35.17 1.04 -25.32
CA GLY A 1130 -35.09 0.12 -24.18
C GLY A 1130 -35.51 -1.33 -24.47
N PHE A 1131 -34.79 -2.30 -23.91
CA PHE A 1131 -35.02 -3.74 -24.03
C PHE A 1131 -34.75 -4.49 -22.71
N GLU A 1132 -35.57 -5.49 -22.39
CA GLU A 1132 -35.32 -6.45 -21.32
C GLU A 1132 -34.70 -7.74 -21.88
N LEU A 1133 -33.61 -8.18 -21.26
CA LEU A 1133 -32.79 -9.34 -21.63
C LEU A 1133 -32.69 -10.34 -20.48
N VAL A 1134 -32.62 -11.62 -20.83
CA VAL A 1134 -32.27 -12.71 -19.91
C VAL A 1134 -30.80 -13.11 -20.11
N SER A 1135 -30.31 -14.08 -19.34
CA SER A 1135 -28.99 -14.69 -19.57
C SER A 1135 -28.85 -15.19 -21.02
N GLY A 1136 -27.67 -15.00 -21.64
CA GLY A 1136 -27.44 -15.35 -23.04
C GLY A 1136 -26.58 -14.34 -23.80
N ARG A 1137 -26.59 -14.45 -25.14
CA ARG A 1137 -25.85 -13.58 -26.07
C ARG A 1137 -26.79 -12.89 -27.03
N TYR A 1138 -26.49 -11.63 -27.33
CA TYR A 1138 -27.34 -10.78 -28.15
C TYR A 1138 -26.51 -9.93 -29.11
N THR A 1139 -27.05 -9.71 -30.30
CA THR A 1139 -26.48 -8.79 -31.28
C THR A 1139 -27.57 -7.86 -31.81
N PHE A 1140 -27.32 -6.55 -31.77
CA PHE A 1140 -28.20 -5.50 -32.24
C PHE A 1140 -27.52 -4.67 -33.32
N LYS A 1141 -28.30 -4.12 -34.26
CA LYS A 1141 -27.87 -3.15 -35.25
C LYS A 1141 -28.74 -1.91 -35.17
N ILE A 1142 -28.12 -0.78 -34.86
CA ILE A 1142 -28.74 0.54 -34.77
C ILE A 1142 -28.48 1.28 -36.09
N CYS A 1143 -29.52 1.77 -36.75
CA CYS A 1143 -29.47 2.41 -38.08
C CYS A 1143 -29.81 3.90 -38.03
#